data_AF-A0A947FXF3-F1
#
_entry.id   AF-A0A947FXF3-F1
#
_cell.length_a   1.000
_cell.length_b   1.000
_cell.length_c   1.000
_cell.angle_alpha   90.00
_cell.angle_beta   90.00
_cell.angle_gamma   90.00
#
_symmetry.space_group_name_H-M   'P 1'
#
loop_
_entity.id
_entity.type
_entity.pdbx_description
1 polymer ?
#
loop_
_entity_poly.entity_id
_entity_poly.type
_entity_poly.pdbx_seq_one_letter_code
_entity_poly.pdbx_strand_id
1 'polypeptide(L)'
;MLSHSRHVGPNRGAFATYLVVLLSIAAMTGCGNDSSNTGGTAATGGSSGSGGGSGSGGTVIEGPISALVFSKTVGFRHDSIVDAVEWLGNLDPAEEIDIALTEDASVFSDEGLAPFDIVVFVNTTGNVFDESQQGALQRFIRSGKGYAGVHSAADTEHDWPWYEDLVGALFTTHQEASFADGMVVYGGPFEFTVEDGEHPSTSMLDATFMHDDEIYSYGRNPRWYSSILLTVDAAAVGALPHIFGMPPMTEVTDGDHPVAWYKEFEGGRSWYTNIGHEPRTWSLDWFRQHVLEGIRWAARAPNQYNKVAITDQTANPLAMAATPDGDLYYIERTGEIKLWRKETGRVIDAGNVEVSLVGENGLLGIALDPDFAANGELYLYFAEAETRENVLARFSTNADGTIVSASEVVLLRVPSDREVNHEGGALEFAPDGTIFVSTGDNTIPFESSGYAPLDERPGREAFDSQRTSGNPFDLRGKILRINPDGTIPSGNLFAPSGEEGRPEIYVMGTRNPFRIAVNPDTGRLYWGDVGPDARADGPQGPRGFDEVNVADAPGDYGWPFCIGDNQPYSDVDFETGMVGAPFLCDGKVPAAIHYDYDSRSYTELGIAQTFLQGRTAIAGAYYSTQPASASEALPGYLQDRLIVTEWTRDLLVGARFTAAGELESLRGVLPWERFIRPIDVEVGPDGELFVLEFGSAFFGDNDDARVSRIQYSETGELRPAAVLDASSISGPTPLTVSFSGRDSVAPGRIARIQSYEWDVDGDGTVDSTEASFEHVYTAPGVFEAILTVIDSEGRRSFPFVRKINAGNTPPVLQIENSSGGAFPNGTTVPSGTTLELQVEASDAEDDEILCEDITWDRRLGHDGHTHPESTATGCTFSFDTTLPDHGNLDAALFWAIEVTYTDKGGAGGEAPLTGRAGVRINVE
;
A
#
# COMPACT_ATOMS: atom_id res chain seq x y z
N MET A 1 30.55 -40.15 56.27
CA MET A 1 30.62 -38.70 56.53
C MET A 1 30.56 -38.00 55.19
N LEU A 2 29.48 -37.36 54.75
CA LEU A 2 28.02 -37.47 54.93
C LEU A 2 27.53 -36.62 53.73
N SER A 3 27.25 -37.27 52.59
CA SER A 3 25.90 -37.64 52.14
C SER A 3 25.15 -36.50 51.46
N HIS A 4 24.79 -36.69 50.17
CA HIS A 4 23.39 -36.78 49.72
C HIS A 4 22.85 -35.41 49.23
N SER A 5 21.99 -35.26 48.21
CA SER A 5 21.16 -36.19 47.43
C SER A 5 20.15 -35.34 46.62
N ARG A 6 19.84 -35.74 45.37
CA ARG A 6 18.48 -35.83 44.77
C ARG A 6 17.59 -34.55 44.67
N HIS A 7 16.62 -34.37 43.77
CA HIS A 7 15.99 -35.09 42.64
C HIS A 7 14.64 -34.38 42.38
N VAL A 8 14.01 -34.72 41.24
CA VAL A 8 12.57 -34.65 40.92
C VAL A 8 11.97 -33.30 40.48
N GLY A 9 11.44 -33.28 39.24
CA GLY A 9 10.36 -32.38 38.79
C GLY A 9 8.99 -32.86 39.32
N PRO A 10 7.96 -33.02 38.48
CA PRO A 10 7.22 -32.07 37.64
C PRO A 10 5.73 -31.97 38.11
N ASN A 11 4.88 -31.21 37.41
CA ASN A 11 3.42 -31.45 37.17
C ASN A 11 2.80 -30.16 36.59
N ARG A 12 2.13 -30.11 35.42
CA ARG A 12 0.92 -30.81 34.88
C ARG A 12 -0.40 -30.51 35.60
N GLY A 13 -1.39 -30.04 34.83
CA GLY A 13 -2.84 -30.09 35.09
C GLY A 13 -3.54 -28.79 34.64
N ALA A 14 -4.19 -28.65 33.48
CA ALA A 14 -5.37 -29.34 32.89
C ALA A 14 -6.74 -28.79 33.38
N PHE A 15 -7.72 -28.85 32.45
CA PHE A 15 -9.18 -28.59 32.52
C PHE A 15 -9.62 -27.17 32.07
N ALA A 16 -10.32 -26.93 30.95
CA ALA A 16 -11.39 -27.60 30.18
C ALA A 16 -12.84 -27.35 30.70
N THR A 17 -13.59 -26.60 29.87
CA THR A 17 -14.99 -26.75 29.42
C THR A 17 -16.21 -26.25 30.24
N TYR A 18 -17.11 -25.56 29.49
CA TYR A 18 -18.59 -25.68 29.38
C TYR A 18 -19.59 -24.59 29.90
N LEU A 19 -20.36 -24.05 28.93
CA LEU A 19 -21.85 -23.91 28.80
C LEU A 19 -22.68 -22.81 29.56
N VAL A 20 -23.21 -21.83 28.79
CA VAL A 20 -24.66 -21.54 28.45
C VAL A 20 -25.71 -21.08 29.50
N VAL A 21 -26.28 -19.89 29.20
CA VAL A 21 -27.71 -19.40 29.24
C VAL A 21 -28.40 -19.03 30.56
N LEU A 22 -28.93 -17.79 30.64
CA LEU A 22 -30.38 -17.47 30.78
C LEU A 22 -30.71 -15.96 30.67
N LEU A 23 -31.86 -15.70 30.03
CA LEU A 23 -32.59 -14.43 29.78
C LEU A 23 -33.01 -13.65 31.05
N SER A 24 -33.32 -12.35 30.93
CA SER A 24 -34.67 -11.74 31.14
C SER A 24 -34.72 -10.19 31.06
N ILE A 25 -35.45 -9.70 30.05
CA ILE A 25 -36.46 -8.60 29.97
C ILE A 25 -36.56 -7.57 31.13
N ALA A 26 -36.55 -6.27 30.78
CA ALA A 26 -37.50 -5.26 31.29
C ALA A 26 -37.58 -4.01 30.38
N ALA A 27 -38.80 -3.67 29.97
CA ALA A 27 -39.19 -2.46 29.24
C ALA A 27 -39.36 -1.25 30.18
N MET A 28 -39.15 -0.03 29.67
CA MET A 28 -39.93 1.14 30.07
C MET A 28 -40.16 2.09 28.88
N THR A 29 -41.44 2.17 28.52
CA THR A 29 -42.12 3.25 27.79
C THR A 29 -42.03 4.59 28.51
N GLY A 30 -41.94 5.69 27.74
CA GLY A 30 -42.18 7.04 28.24
C GLY A 30 -42.37 8.06 27.10
N CYS A 31 -43.63 8.32 26.76
CA CYS A 31 -44.12 9.29 25.77
C CYS A 31 -43.69 10.74 26.03
N GLY A 32 -43.72 11.60 24.99
CA GLY A 32 -43.80 13.04 25.21
C GLY A 32 -43.63 13.98 24.01
N ASN A 33 -44.63 14.00 23.12
CA ASN A 33 -45.19 15.15 22.38
C ASN A 33 -44.33 16.17 21.61
N ASP A 34 -44.65 16.25 20.31
CA ASP A 34 -45.19 17.42 19.60
C ASP A 34 -44.65 18.82 19.92
N SER A 35 -44.10 19.49 18.90
CA SER A 35 -44.82 20.64 18.32
C SER A 35 -44.28 21.07 16.97
N SER A 36 -45.24 21.26 16.08
CA SER A 36 -45.21 21.85 14.75
C SER A 36 -44.96 23.37 14.76
N ASN A 37 -44.32 23.87 13.71
CA ASN A 37 -44.60 25.19 13.12
C ASN A 37 -43.96 25.29 11.72
N THR A 38 -44.64 24.91 10.65
CA THR A 38 -45.36 25.78 9.70
C THR A 38 -44.72 27.14 9.37
N GLY A 39 -44.18 27.24 8.15
CA GLY A 39 -44.75 28.08 7.09
C GLY A 39 -44.36 29.57 7.05
N GLY A 40 -43.79 30.00 5.91
CA GLY A 40 -43.64 31.43 5.58
C GLY A 40 -42.97 31.70 4.23
N THR A 41 -43.70 31.39 3.14
CA THR A 41 -43.80 32.06 1.83
C THR A 41 -42.95 33.32 1.51
N ALA A 42 -42.17 33.22 0.44
CA ALA A 42 -42.08 34.06 -0.77
C ALA A 42 -42.28 35.60 -0.69
N ALA A 43 -41.29 36.35 -1.23
CA ALA A 43 -41.52 37.58 -1.97
C ALA A 43 -40.45 37.78 -3.07
N THR A 44 -40.94 38.12 -4.25
CA THR A 44 -40.28 38.36 -5.54
C THR A 44 -39.66 39.75 -5.67
N GLY A 45 -38.61 39.90 -6.50
CA GLY A 45 -38.40 41.14 -7.27
C GLY A 45 -36.96 41.50 -7.70
N GLY A 46 -36.64 41.24 -8.98
CA GLY A 46 -36.19 42.30 -9.91
C GLY A 46 -34.70 42.61 -10.13
N SER A 47 -34.25 42.25 -11.34
CA SER A 47 -33.38 42.98 -12.29
C SER A 47 -31.85 42.88 -12.21
N SER A 48 -31.32 42.11 -13.18
CA SER A 48 -30.28 42.45 -14.17
C SER A 48 -29.16 43.43 -13.79
N GLY A 49 -27.93 42.90 -13.71
CA GLY A 49 -26.69 43.63 -13.91
C GLY A 49 -25.58 42.66 -14.33
N SER A 50 -25.25 42.64 -15.62
CA SER A 50 -24.08 41.92 -16.13
C SER A 50 -22.81 42.64 -15.68
N GLY A 51 -21.98 41.97 -14.90
CA GLY A 51 -20.63 42.39 -14.58
C GLY A 51 -19.76 41.15 -14.50
N GLY A 52 -19.00 40.88 -15.55
CA GLY A 52 -17.97 39.86 -15.54
C GLY A 52 -16.89 40.24 -14.53
N GLY A 53 -16.67 39.35 -13.57
CA GLY A 53 -15.55 39.36 -12.67
C GLY A 53 -15.17 37.91 -12.40
N SER A 54 -14.12 37.44 -13.06
CA SER A 54 -13.40 36.24 -12.65
C SER A 54 -12.82 36.51 -11.26
N GLY A 55 -13.46 35.95 -10.25
CA GLY A 55 -12.90 35.84 -8.91
C GLY A 55 -12.93 34.38 -8.53
N SER A 56 -11.80 33.70 -8.76
CA SER A 56 -11.42 32.49 -8.02
C SER A 56 -11.22 32.90 -6.56
N GLY A 57 -12.31 33.02 -5.82
CA GLY A 57 -12.28 33.11 -4.37
C GLY A 57 -12.49 31.72 -3.84
N GLY A 58 -11.39 30.99 -3.62
CA GLY A 58 -11.44 29.83 -2.72
C GLY A 58 -12.02 30.32 -1.39
N THR A 59 -13.04 29.65 -0.91
CA THR A 59 -13.75 30.05 0.30
C THR A 59 -12.81 29.82 1.48
N VAL A 60 -12.07 30.85 1.89
CA VAL A 60 -11.41 30.87 3.20
C VAL A 60 -12.54 30.80 4.23
N ILE A 61 -12.65 29.67 4.92
CA ILE A 61 -13.66 29.48 5.96
C ILE A 61 -13.34 30.46 7.11
N GLU A 62 -14.12 31.53 7.21
CA GLU A 62 -14.06 32.53 8.29
C GLU A 62 -14.80 32.02 9.54
N GLY A 63 -14.06 31.92 10.66
CA GLY A 63 -14.57 31.58 12.00
C GLY A 63 -13.42 31.17 12.94
N PRO A 64 -13.56 31.37 14.26
CA PRO A 64 -12.53 30.97 15.23
C PRO A 64 -12.31 29.45 15.23
N ILE A 65 -11.06 29.02 15.43
CA ILE A 65 -10.68 27.62 15.60
C ILE A 65 -11.21 27.13 16.94
N SER A 66 -11.97 26.04 16.98
CA SER A 66 -12.38 25.40 18.24
C SER A 66 -11.37 24.33 18.64
N ALA A 67 -10.66 24.50 19.76
CA ALA A 67 -9.60 23.57 20.19
C ALA A 67 -9.90 22.96 21.57
N LEU A 68 -9.75 21.64 21.67
CA LEU A 68 -9.80 20.90 22.93
C LEU A 68 -8.39 20.69 23.46
N VAL A 69 -8.02 21.38 24.53
CA VAL A 69 -6.75 21.19 25.23
C VAL A 69 -6.91 20.10 26.28
N PHE A 70 -6.11 19.05 26.15
CA PHE A 70 -6.11 17.87 26.98
C PHE A 70 -4.78 17.73 27.73
N SER A 71 -4.84 17.63 29.07
CA SER A 71 -3.66 17.59 29.94
C SER A 71 -3.69 16.46 30.97
N LYS A 72 -4.43 15.37 30.68
CA LYS A 72 -4.50 14.20 31.56
C LYS A 72 -3.15 13.49 31.61
N THR A 73 -2.74 13.09 32.80
CA THR A 73 -1.52 12.31 33.05
C THR A 73 -1.86 11.08 33.89
N VAL A 74 -1.43 9.90 33.47
CA VAL A 74 -1.39 8.69 34.33
C VAL A 74 0.05 8.30 34.70
N GLY A 75 1.04 8.91 34.04
CA GLY A 75 2.47 8.84 34.35
C GLY A 75 2.98 10.07 35.12
N PHE A 76 4.18 10.55 34.77
CA PHE A 76 4.77 11.74 35.39
C PHE A 76 3.94 13.00 35.08
N ARG A 77 3.79 13.88 36.06
CA ARG A 77 3.03 15.13 35.91
C ARG A 77 3.97 16.32 35.95
N HIS A 78 4.06 17.02 34.82
CA HIS A 78 4.91 18.20 34.66
C HIS A 78 4.31 19.44 35.34
N ASP A 79 5.14 20.22 36.03
CA ASP A 79 4.71 21.47 36.69
C ASP A 79 4.24 22.52 35.66
N SER A 80 4.80 22.50 34.45
CA SER A 80 4.47 23.40 33.34
C SER A 80 3.06 23.22 32.78
N ILE A 81 2.33 22.14 33.13
CA ILE A 81 0.90 22.00 32.80
C ILE A 81 0.11 23.20 33.32
N VAL A 82 0.45 23.71 34.51
CA VAL A 82 -0.28 24.84 35.12
C VAL A 82 -0.11 26.10 34.28
N ASP A 83 1.11 26.43 33.88
CA ASP A 83 1.42 27.62 33.07
C ASP A 83 0.82 27.51 31.67
N ALA A 84 0.87 26.32 31.06
CA ALA A 84 0.31 26.07 29.75
C ALA A 84 -1.21 26.24 29.72
N VAL A 85 -1.92 25.62 30.68
CA VAL A 85 -3.37 25.70 30.82
C VAL A 85 -3.82 27.11 31.20
N GLU A 86 -3.07 27.81 32.07
CA GLU A 86 -3.35 29.21 32.42
C GLU A 86 -3.22 30.12 31.19
N TRP A 87 -2.16 29.97 30.40
CA TRP A 87 -1.96 30.80 29.22
C TRP A 87 -3.00 30.49 28.11
N LEU A 88 -3.17 29.21 27.74
CA LEU A 88 -4.13 28.80 26.70
C LEU A 88 -5.57 29.12 27.11
N GLY A 89 -5.93 28.97 28.39
CA GLY A 89 -7.27 29.32 28.89
C GLY A 89 -7.58 30.83 28.88
N ASN A 90 -6.57 31.69 28.70
CA ASN A 90 -6.68 33.15 28.72
C ASN A 90 -6.20 33.80 27.41
N LEU A 91 -6.26 33.09 26.27
CA LEU A 91 -5.92 33.68 24.97
C LEU A 91 -6.79 34.91 24.66
N ASP A 92 -6.19 35.90 23.99
CA ASP A 92 -6.92 37.07 23.52
C ASP A 92 -7.96 36.60 22.47
N PRO A 93 -9.24 37.01 22.57
CA PRO A 93 -10.23 36.73 21.54
C PRO A 93 -9.80 37.13 20.11
N ALA A 94 -8.87 38.08 19.98
CA ALA A 94 -8.24 38.45 18.70
C ALA A 94 -7.39 37.34 18.06
N GLU A 95 -7.00 36.31 18.82
CA GLU A 95 -6.28 35.15 18.29
C GLU A 95 -7.19 34.21 17.48
N GLU A 96 -8.52 34.37 17.55
CA GLU A 96 -9.51 33.55 16.85
C GLU A 96 -9.35 32.04 17.13
N ILE A 97 -9.04 31.68 18.39
CA ILE A 97 -9.00 30.29 18.88
C ILE A 97 -9.83 30.20 20.16
N ASP A 98 -10.91 29.43 20.12
CA ASP A 98 -11.77 29.11 21.25
C ASP A 98 -11.25 27.84 21.94
N ILE A 99 -10.78 27.98 23.18
CA ILE A 99 -10.19 26.89 23.96
C ILE A 99 -11.20 26.26 24.92
N ALA A 100 -11.33 24.94 24.86
CA ALA A 100 -11.91 24.12 25.93
C ALA A 100 -10.79 23.32 26.62
N LEU A 101 -10.71 23.42 27.95
CA LEU A 101 -9.72 22.70 28.75
C LEU A 101 -10.35 21.46 29.39
N THR A 102 -9.70 20.31 29.32
CA THR A 102 -10.15 19.10 30.03
C THR A 102 -9.01 18.17 30.46
N GLU A 103 -9.22 17.46 31.56
CA GLU A 103 -8.45 16.25 31.94
C GLU A 103 -9.34 14.99 31.91
N ASP A 104 -10.60 15.12 31.47
CA ASP A 104 -11.57 14.03 31.39
C ASP A 104 -11.52 13.35 30.02
N ALA A 105 -11.04 12.11 30.00
CA ALA A 105 -10.92 11.31 28.77
C ALA A 105 -12.29 10.90 28.19
N SER A 106 -13.38 10.98 28.95
CA SER A 106 -14.72 10.60 28.44
C SER A 106 -15.25 11.54 27.35
N VAL A 107 -14.62 12.69 27.13
CA VAL A 107 -14.90 13.61 26.01
C VAL A 107 -14.47 13.01 24.66
N PHE A 108 -13.56 12.03 24.65
CA PHE A 108 -13.10 11.36 23.44
C PHE A 108 -14.14 10.32 22.95
N SER A 109 -15.26 10.84 22.45
CA SER A 109 -16.28 10.13 21.69
C SER A 109 -16.59 10.91 20.41
N ASP A 110 -17.25 10.29 19.42
CA ASP A 110 -17.58 10.96 18.17
C ASP A 110 -18.41 12.23 18.41
N GLU A 111 -19.42 12.16 19.30
CA GLU A 111 -20.23 13.33 19.68
C GLU A 111 -19.46 14.35 20.54
N GLY A 112 -18.57 13.88 21.42
CA GLY A 112 -17.80 14.75 22.31
C GLY A 112 -16.73 15.55 21.58
N LEU A 113 -16.13 14.96 20.54
CA LEU A 113 -15.11 15.60 19.71
C LEU A 113 -15.68 16.40 18.54
N ALA A 114 -16.91 16.09 18.07
CA ALA A 114 -17.55 16.77 16.94
C ALA A 114 -17.46 18.32 16.93
N PRO A 115 -17.57 19.03 18.08
CA PRO A 115 -17.49 20.50 18.10
C PRO A 115 -16.10 21.08 17.82
N PHE A 116 -15.02 20.28 17.92
CA PHE A 116 -13.65 20.77 17.86
C PHE A 116 -13.04 20.59 16.47
N ASP A 117 -12.12 21.48 16.11
CA ASP A 117 -11.29 21.42 14.90
C ASP A 117 -9.95 20.75 15.17
N ILE A 118 -9.49 20.77 16.42
CA ILE A 118 -8.19 20.23 16.84
C ILE A 118 -8.23 19.77 18.28
N VAL A 119 -7.48 18.71 18.57
CA VAL A 119 -7.11 18.33 19.93
C VAL A 119 -5.65 18.73 20.21
N VAL A 120 -5.39 19.31 21.37
CA VAL A 120 -4.06 19.79 21.78
C VAL A 120 -3.63 19.05 23.04
N PHE A 121 -2.66 18.16 22.91
CA PHE A 121 -2.12 17.37 24.01
C PHE A 121 -0.97 18.14 24.62
N VAL A 122 -1.17 18.63 25.84
CA VAL A 122 -0.18 19.45 26.53
C VAL A 122 0.34 18.68 27.73
N ASN A 123 1.58 18.22 27.61
CA ASN A 123 2.28 17.53 28.69
C ASN A 123 1.50 16.33 29.26
N THR A 124 0.79 15.59 28.40
CA THR A 124 0.13 14.31 28.75
C THR A 124 1.17 13.22 28.99
N THR A 125 0.86 12.18 29.76
CA THR A 125 1.78 11.05 29.98
C THR A 125 1.05 9.73 30.27
N GLY A 126 1.60 8.62 29.77
CA GLY A 126 1.12 7.25 29.93
C GLY A 126 -0.11 6.90 29.08
N ASN A 127 -0.74 5.75 29.35
CA ASN A 127 -1.93 5.28 28.62
C ASN A 127 -3.20 5.88 29.25
N VAL A 128 -3.71 6.93 28.62
CA VAL A 128 -4.80 7.78 29.12
C VAL A 128 -6.18 7.38 28.58
N PHE A 129 -6.21 6.58 27.51
CA PHE A 129 -7.42 6.14 26.80
C PHE A 129 -7.74 4.64 26.93
N ASP A 130 -9.02 4.31 26.70
CA ASP A 130 -9.48 2.97 26.33
C ASP A 130 -9.67 2.83 24.81
N GLU A 131 -9.92 1.61 24.33
CA GLU A 131 -10.07 1.29 22.90
C GLU A 131 -11.18 2.10 22.20
N SER A 132 -12.28 2.40 22.90
CA SER A 132 -13.37 3.20 22.33
C SER A 132 -12.93 4.65 22.11
N GLN A 133 -12.17 5.22 23.06
CA GLN A 133 -11.64 6.58 22.98
C GLN A 133 -10.55 6.70 21.92
N GLN A 134 -9.69 5.68 21.80
CA GLN A 134 -8.71 5.55 20.73
C GLN A 134 -9.39 5.59 19.35
N GLY A 135 -10.44 4.79 19.14
CA GLY A 135 -11.20 4.79 17.89
C GLY A 135 -11.88 6.12 17.56
N ALA A 136 -12.34 6.88 18.57
CA ALA A 136 -12.92 8.20 18.37
C ALA A 136 -11.87 9.22 17.90
N LEU A 137 -10.66 9.20 18.48
CA LEU A 137 -9.56 10.05 18.03
C LEU A 137 -9.13 9.71 16.58
N GLN A 138 -9.07 8.43 16.22
CA GLN A 138 -8.79 8.01 14.84
C GLN A 138 -9.79 8.58 13.84
N ARG A 139 -11.09 8.42 14.11
CA ARG A 139 -12.16 8.98 13.26
C ARG A 139 -12.12 10.49 13.20
N PHE A 140 -11.79 11.15 14.31
CA PHE A 140 -11.62 12.60 14.37
C PHE A 140 -10.52 13.06 13.41
N ILE A 141 -9.32 12.45 13.47
CA ILE A 141 -8.22 12.80 12.55
C ILE A 141 -8.59 12.47 11.09
N ARG A 142 -9.17 11.28 10.83
CA ARG A 142 -9.68 10.84 9.51
C ARG A 142 -10.71 11.78 8.88
N SER A 143 -11.44 12.53 9.70
CA SER A 143 -12.39 13.54 9.23
C SER A 143 -11.71 14.86 8.79
N GLY A 144 -10.38 14.93 8.83
CA GLY A 144 -9.59 16.10 8.45
C GLY A 144 -9.33 17.10 9.59
N LYS A 145 -9.47 16.66 10.85
CA LYS A 145 -9.26 17.50 12.02
C LYS A 145 -7.83 17.36 12.56
N GLY A 146 -7.38 18.36 13.32
CA GLY A 146 -5.98 18.51 13.71
C GLY A 146 -5.58 17.81 15.01
N TYR A 147 -4.29 17.56 15.15
CA TYR A 147 -3.61 17.21 16.40
C TYR A 147 -2.41 18.13 16.63
N ALA A 148 -2.25 18.61 17.86
CA ALA A 148 -1.02 19.26 18.30
C ALA A 148 -0.52 18.59 19.59
N GLY A 149 0.75 18.19 19.63
CA GLY A 149 1.41 17.63 20.80
C GLY A 149 2.51 18.53 21.32
N VAL A 150 2.57 18.74 22.63
CA VAL A 150 3.61 19.53 23.30
C VAL A 150 4.36 18.69 24.33
N HIS A 151 5.68 18.69 24.20
CA HIS A 151 6.67 18.08 25.06
C HIS A 151 6.35 16.61 25.41
N SER A 152 5.76 16.34 26.57
CA SER A 152 5.51 14.95 27.00
C SER A 152 4.33 14.29 26.30
N ALA A 153 3.66 14.97 25.36
CA ALA A 153 2.70 14.32 24.47
C ALA A 153 3.29 13.10 23.72
N ALA A 154 4.62 13.08 23.50
CA ALA A 154 5.34 11.91 22.96
C ALA A 154 5.62 10.80 24.00
N ASP A 155 5.31 11.01 25.28
CA ASP A 155 5.36 10.01 26.36
C ASP A 155 3.95 9.48 26.71
N THR A 156 3.05 9.45 25.72
CA THR A 156 1.63 9.06 25.87
C THR A 156 1.33 7.87 24.95
N GLU A 157 0.45 6.95 25.39
CA GLU A 157 -0.07 5.81 24.58
C GLU A 157 1.00 4.90 23.93
N HIS A 158 2.03 4.50 24.69
CA HIS A 158 3.13 3.63 24.19
C HIS A 158 2.67 2.26 23.66
N ASP A 159 1.54 1.75 24.13
CA ASP A 159 0.99 0.46 23.69
C ASP A 159 0.11 0.58 22.43
N TRP A 160 0.04 1.77 21.83
CA TRP A 160 -0.81 2.06 20.68
C TRP A 160 0.02 2.55 19.49
N PRO A 161 0.45 1.66 18.58
CA PRO A 161 1.31 2.02 17.45
C PRO A 161 0.77 3.16 16.57
N TRP A 162 -0.55 3.22 16.40
CA TRP A 162 -1.18 4.31 15.65
C TRP A 162 -0.92 5.69 16.27
N TYR A 163 -0.80 5.80 17.60
CA TYR A 163 -0.48 7.07 18.24
C TYR A 163 0.98 7.47 18.04
N GLU A 164 1.91 6.51 18.06
CA GLU A 164 3.29 6.77 17.65
C GLU A 164 3.34 7.28 16.20
N ASP A 165 2.50 6.75 15.33
CA ASP A 165 2.32 7.22 13.96
C ASP A 165 1.65 8.59 13.88
N LEU A 166 0.71 8.93 14.75
CA LEU A 166 0.15 10.28 14.82
C LEU A 166 1.22 11.30 15.25
N VAL A 167 1.93 11.02 16.34
CA VAL A 167 2.93 11.94 16.91
C VAL A 167 4.16 12.02 16.01
N GLY A 168 4.62 10.90 15.45
CA GLY A 168 5.82 10.79 14.62
C GLY A 168 6.97 10.07 15.30
N ALA A 169 7.13 10.20 16.62
CA ALA A 169 8.07 9.42 17.41
C ALA A 169 7.69 9.49 18.90
N LEU A 170 7.87 8.38 19.63
CA LEU A 170 7.63 8.35 21.08
C LEU A 170 8.92 8.46 21.88
N PHE A 171 8.80 9.07 23.05
CA PHE A 171 9.85 9.27 24.04
C PHE A 171 10.47 7.92 24.45
N THR A 172 11.79 7.86 24.54
CA THR A 172 12.51 6.73 25.15
C THR A 172 13.34 7.16 26.33
N THR A 173 14.01 8.30 26.21
CA THR A 173 14.86 8.89 27.23
C THR A 173 15.05 10.38 26.94
N HIS A 174 15.73 11.09 27.83
CA HIS A 174 16.10 12.49 27.67
C HIS A 174 17.49 12.72 28.29
N GLN A 175 18.09 13.90 28.10
CA GLN A 175 19.38 14.21 28.70
C GLN A 175 19.34 14.14 30.24
N GLU A 176 20.44 13.66 30.85
CA GLU A 176 20.56 13.63 32.31
C GLU A 176 20.79 15.03 32.89
N ALA A 177 20.24 15.25 34.08
CA ALA A 177 20.45 16.49 34.81
C ALA A 177 21.88 16.61 35.36
N SER A 178 22.47 17.80 35.24
CA SER A 178 23.71 18.11 35.95
C SER A 178 23.43 18.53 37.39
N PHE A 179 24.21 18.01 38.34
CA PHE A 179 24.15 18.43 39.75
C PHE A 179 25.11 19.61 39.98
N ALA A 180 24.55 20.82 40.13
CA ALA A 180 25.28 21.98 40.61
C ALA A 180 24.59 22.54 41.87
N ASP A 181 25.36 22.79 42.93
CA ASP A 181 24.89 23.41 44.19
C ASP A 181 23.62 22.79 44.82
N GLY A 182 23.41 21.47 44.66
CA GLY A 182 22.28 20.75 45.25
C GLY A 182 20.95 20.91 44.52
N MET A 183 20.96 21.43 43.29
CA MET A 183 19.81 21.48 42.38
C MET A 183 20.04 20.53 41.18
N VAL A 184 18.95 19.90 40.73
CA VAL A 184 18.87 19.15 39.48
C VAL A 184 18.64 20.18 38.37
N VAL A 185 19.59 20.34 37.45
CA VAL A 185 19.45 21.23 36.28
C VAL A 185 19.17 20.36 35.05
N TYR A 186 17.93 20.41 34.56
CA TYR A 186 17.57 19.85 33.25
C TYR A 186 17.91 20.86 32.15
N GLY A 187 18.70 20.43 31.16
CA GLY A 187 18.85 21.13 29.87
C GLY A 187 19.87 22.28 29.78
N GLY A 188 20.48 22.39 28.59
CA GLY A 188 20.85 23.63 27.91
C GLY A 188 21.92 24.56 28.51
N PRO A 189 22.45 25.51 27.71
CA PRO A 189 21.83 26.00 26.48
C PRO A 189 22.16 25.15 25.25
N PHE A 190 21.11 24.75 24.53
CA PHE A 190 21.21 24.08 23.23
C PHE A 190 21.05 25.10 22.11
N GLU A 191 21.84 24.95 21.06
CA GLU A 191 21.62 25.69 19.80
C GLU A 191 20.58 24.93 18.98
N PHE A 192 19.42 25.53 18.79
CA PHE A 192 18.38 25.05 17.90
C PHE A 192 18.64 25.60 16.50
N THR A 193 18.49 24.74 15.50
CA THR A 193 18.54 25.10 14.07
C THR A 193 17.13 25.05 13.50
N VAL A 194 16.74 26.11 12.80
CA VAL A 194 15.48 26.17 12.05
C VAL A 194 15.73 25.57 10.66
N GLU A 195 15.10 24.43 10.38
CA GLU A 195 15.22 23.77 9.08
C GLU A 195 14.18 24.25 8.07
N ASP A 196 12.97 24.51 8.56
CA ASP A 196 11.90 25.13 7.79
C ASP A 196 11.55 26.49 8.41
N GLY A 197 12.11 27.55 7.85
CA GLY A 197 11.82 28.93 8.25
C GLY A 197 10.59 29.54 7.57
N GLU A 198 9.97 28.83 6.62
CA GLU A 198 8.76 29.30 5.93
C GLU A 198 7.50 28.82 6.62
N HIS A 199 7.57 27.71 7.37
CA HIS A 199 6.44 27.23 8.15
C HIS A 199 5.98 28.27 9.20
N PRO A 200 4.66 28.53 9.33
CA PRO A 200 4.15 29.59 10.22
C PRO A 200 4.66 29.49 11.66
N SER A 201 4.78 28.27 12.20
CA SER A 201 5.26 28.02 13.58
C SER A 201 6.73 28.33 13.81
N THR A 202 7.53 28.54 12.77
CA THR A 202 8.99 28.78 12.89
C THR A 202 9.43 30.04 12.14
N SER A 203 8.56 30.65 11.34
CA SER A 203 8.82 31.88 10.58
C SER A 203 9.23 33.11 11.41
N MET A 204 8.90 33.10 12.71
CA MET A 204 9.29 34.15 13.64
C MET A 204 10.68 33.95 14.27
N LEU A 205 11.32 32.80 14.04
CA LEU A 205 12.58 32.42 14.66
C LEU A 205 13.78 32.82 13.78
N ASP A 206 14.88 33.16 14.43
CA ASP A 206 16.17 33.27 13.75
C ASP A 206 16.63 31.88 13.26
N ALA A 207 17.42 31.83 12.19
CA ALA A 207 17.91 30.57 11.61
C ALA A 207 18.59 29.64 12.63
N THR A 208 19.22 30.21 13.66
CA THR A 208 19.60 29.50 14.87
C THR A 208 19.27 30.33 16.12
N PHE A 209 18.96 29.68 17.24
CA PHE A 209 18.73 30.34 18.53
C PHE A 209 19.10 29.44 19.71
N MET A 210 19.40 30.05 20.86
CA MET A 210 19.74 29.31 22.08
C MET A 210 18.52 29.18 23.00
N HIS A 211 18.26 27.97 23.49
CA HIS A 211 17.21 27.74 24.49
C HIS A 211 17.55 26.58 25.45
N ASP A 212 16.98 26.63 26.65
CA ASP A 212 17.12 25.62 27.69
C ASP A 212 15.78 24.88 27.81
N ASP A 213 15.77 23.57 27.58
CA ASP A 213 14.58 22.72 27.75
C ASP A 213 15.01 21.25 27.98
N GLU A 214 14.05 20.36 28.30
CA GLU A 214 14.25 18.92 28.34
C GLU A 214 14.10 18.30 26.95
N ILE A 215 15.19 17.75 26.42
CA ILE A 215 15.32 17.28 25.04
C ILE A 215 15.15 15.78 25.00
N TYR A 216 14.10 15.32 24.33
CA TYR A 216 13.80 13.91 24.23
C TYR A 216 14.66 13.24 23.17
N SER A 217 15.00 11.99 23.46
CA SER A 217 15.38 10.98 22.49
C SER A 217 14.18 10.07 22.25
N TYR A 218 14.14 9.48 21.07
CA TYR A 218 12.96 8.77 20.58
C TYR A 218 13.27 7.34 20.15
N GLY A 219 12.24 6.51 20.04
CA GLY A 219 12.36 5.13 19.53
C GLY A 219 12.67 5.06 18.02
N ARG A 220 12.40 6.15 17.29
CA ARG A 220 12.64 6.31 15.85
C ARG A 220 12.90 7.78 15.49
N ASN A 221 13.59 8.05 14.38
CA ASN A 221 13.83 9.42 13.92
C ASN A 221 12.58 9.95 13.18
N PRO A 222 11.95 11.04 13.65
CA PRO A 222 10.73 11.56 13.04
C PRO A 222 10.93 12.11 11.62
N ARG A 223 12.17 12.39 11.18
CA ARG A 223 12.49 12.90 9.83
C ARG A 223 11.99 12.01 8.71
N TRP A 224 11.86 10.71 8.98
CA TRP A 224 11.42 9.74 7.99
C TRP A 224 9.91 9.72 7.79
N TYR A 225 9.15 10.35 8.69
CA TYR A 225 7.68 10.32 8.69
C TYR A 225 7.06 11.71 8.73
N SER A 226 7.90 12.74 8.92
CA SER A 226 7.46 14.11 9.20
C SER A 226 8.40 15.11 8.55
N SER A 227 7.87 16.29 8.24
CA SER A 227 8.67 17.45 7.86
C SER A 227 9.25 18.09 9.11
N ILE A 228 10.56 18.28 9.15
CA ILE A 228 11.28 18.76 10.33
C ILE A 228 11.26 20.29 10.38
N LEU A 229 10.88 20.84 11.54
CA LEU A 229 10.87 22.28 11.81
C LEU A 229 12.15 22.72 12.50
N LEU A 230 12.51 22.00 13.57
CA LEU A 230 13.62 22.35 14.45
C LEU A 230 14.48 21.11 14.73
N THR A 231 15.79 21.29 14.70
CA THR A 231 16.79 20.32 15.17
C THR A 231 17.69 20.91 16.24
N VAL A 232 18.35 20.06 17.02
CA VAL A 232 19.48 20.41 17.88
C VAL A 232 20.71 19.57 17.52
N ASP A 233 21.90 20.02 17.93
CA ASP A 233 23.13 19.23 17.77
C ASP A 233 23.07 17.96 18.65
N ALA A 234 22.99 16.78 18.01
CA ALA A 234 22.95 15.48 18.67
C ALA A 234 24.15 15.25 19.61
N ALA A 235 25.33 15.81 19.28
CA ALA A 235 26.51 15.71 20.13
C ALA A 235 26.34 16.48 21.45
N ALA A 236 25.58 17.58 21.44
CA ALA A 236 25.27 18.34 22.64
C ALA A 236 24.29 17.61 23.57
N VAL A 237 23.37 16.82 23.00
CA VAL A 237 22.40 15.99 23.75
C VAL A 237 23.09 14.77 24.39
N GLY A 238 24.02 14.13 23.66
CA GLY A 238 24.74 12.91 24.11
C GLY A 238 25.99 13.10 24.97
N ALA A 239 26.44 14.34 25.24
CA ALA A 239 27.70 14.62 25.94
C ALA A 239 27.66 14.52 27.48
N LEU A 240 26.53 14.08 28.09
CA LEU A 240 26.36 14.05 29.54
C LEU A 240 26.62 12.64 30.12
N PRO A 241 27.42 12.51 31.20
CA PRO A 241 27.83 11.20 31.73
C PRO A 241 26.66 10.45 32.37
N HIS A 242 26.47 9.19 31.98
CA HIS A 242 25.44 8.31 32.53
C HIS A 242 25.57 8.08 34.05
N ILE A 243 24.50 8.33 34.81
CA ILE A 243 24.31 7.88 36.18
C ILE A 243 23.10 6.92 36.18
N PHE A 244 23.19 5.80 36.91
CA PHE A 244 22.17 4.74 37.07
C PHE A 244 22.18 3.53 36.11
N GLY A 245 23.18 3.39 35.23
CA GLY A 245 23.44 2.11 34.56
C GLY A 245 22.37 1.65 33.56
N MET A 246 21.64 2.60 32.97
CA MET A 246 20.79 2.36 31.80
C MET A 246 21.67 2.16 30.55
N PRO A 247 21.21 1.38 29.54
CA PRO A 247 21.95 1.19 28.29
C PRO A 247 22.23 2.54 27.58
N PRO A 248 23.30 2.62 26.78
CA PRO A 248 23.70 3.86 26.12
C PRO A 248 22.62 4.39 25.17
N MET A 249 22.68 5.70 24.88
CA MET A 249 21.95 6.35 23.78
C MET A 249 22.41 5.76 22.44
N THR A 250 21.86 4.62 22.08
CA THR A 250 22.02 3.93 20.80
C THR A 250 20.63 3.36 20.54
N GLU A 251 19.87 3.71 19.53
CA GLU A 251 20.09 4.18 18.16
C GLU A 251 19.08 5.34 17.96
N VAL A 252 19.24 6.37 17.13
CA VAL A 252 18.64 6.51 15.78
C VAL A 252 19.08 7.86 15.15
N THR A 253 20.16 8.49 15.63
CA THR A 253 20.55 9.82 15.15
C THR A 253 22.03 9.84 14.78
N ASP A 254 22.31 9.61 13.49
CA ASP A 254 23.63 9.82 12.84
C ASP A 254 24.00 11.32 12.82
N GLY A 255 23.96 11.99 13.98
CA GLY A 255 24.18 13.44 14.10
C GLY A 255 22.93 14.31 13.93
N ASP A 256 21.77 13.74 13.65
CA ASP A 256 20.51 14.46 13.35
C ASP A 256 19.47 14.33 14.48
N HIS A 257 19.14 15.41 15.20
CA HIS A 257 18.24 15.33 16.38
C HIS A 257 17.03 16.28 16.28
N PRO A 258 15.94 15.87 15.60
CA PRO A 258 14.73 16.69 15.50
C PRO A 258 14.01 16.86 16.83
N VAL A 259 13.50 18.07 17.07
CA VAL A 259 12.80 18.47 18.30
C VAL A 259 11.47 19.17 18.03
N ALA A 260 11.16 19.51 16.78
CA ALA A 260 9.82 19.87 16.35
C ALA A 260 9.60 19.47 14.90
N TRP A 261 8.39 19.03 14.57
CA TRP A 261 8.04 18.55 13.23
C TRP A 261 6.53 18.62 12.99
N TYR A 262 6.15 18.46 11.74
CA TYR A 262 4.76 18.41 11.30
C TYR A 262 4.55 17.39 10.20
N LYS A 263 3.29 16.97 10.01
CA LYS A 263 2.88 16.14 8.88
C LYS A 263 1.39 16.21 8.65
N GLU A 264 0.99 15.85 7.44
CA GLU A 264 -0.37 15.38 7.19
C GLU A 264 -0.44 13.91 7.63
N PHE A 265 -1.55 13.52 8.26
CA PHE A 265 -1.71 12.18 8.83
C PHE A 265 -3.18 11.78 8.80
N GLU A 266 -3.48 10.69 8.09
CA GLU A 266 -4.83 10.16 7.88
C GLU A 266 -5.86 11.26 7.59
N GLY A 267 -5.62 12.12 6.59
CA GLY A 267 -6.54 13.20 6.20
C GLY A 267 -6.50 14.45 7.09
N GLY A 268 -5.99 14.36 8.32
CA GLY A 268 -5.75 15.49 9.22
C GLY A 268 -4.31 16.01 9.18
N ARG A 269 -3.98 16.88 10.14
CA ARG A 269 -2.60 17.38 10.34
C ARG A 269 -2.14 17.16 11.77
N SER A 270 -0.90 16.72 11.91
CA SER A 270 -0.21 16.54 13.17
C SER A 270 0.96 17.51 13.26
N TRP A 271 1.03 18.24 14.37
CA TRP A 271 2.15 19.10 14.71
C TRP A 271 2.67 18.71 16.09
N TYR A 272 3.99 18.62 16.24
CA TYR A 272 4.61 18.30 17.52
C TYR A 272 5.83 19.19 17.79
N THR A 273 5.99 19.57 19.06
CA THR A 273 7.22 20.17 19.58
C THR A 273 7.61 19.50 20.89
N ASN A 274 8.90 19.22 21.05
CA ASN A 274 9.48 18.72 22.28
C ASN A 274 9.68 19.82 23.33
N ILE A 275 9.67 21.08 22.91
CA ILE A 275 9.84 22.25 23.78
C ILE A 275 8.58 22.43 24.64
N GLY A 276 8.72 22.82 25.91
CA GLY A 276 7.60 23.08 26.81
C GLY A 276 7.64 22.36 28.16
N HIS A 277 8.76 21.72 28.50
CA HIS A 277 8.97 21.10 29.82
C HIS A 277 9.01 22.15 30.93
N GLU A 278 9.81 23.20 30.74
CA GLU A 278 10.11 24.18 31.78
C GLU A 278 8.99 25.24 31.91
N PRO A 279 8.46 25.50 33.12
CA PRO A 279 7.45 26.53 33.36
C PRO A 279 7.78 27.90 32.73
N ARG A 280 9.05 28.32 32.77
CA ARG A 280 9.47 29.62 32.23
C ARG A 280 9.34 29.73 30.71
N THR A 281 9.40 28.63 29.99
CA THR A 281 9.29 28.59 28.52
C THR A 281 7.93 29.12 28.06
N TRP A 282 6.86 28.82 28.81
CA TRP A 282 5.50 29.32 28.59
C TRP A 282 5.31 30.82 28.81
N SER A 283 6.35 31.55 29.24
CA SER A 283 6.35 33.02 29.35
C SER A 283 7.03 33.73 28.17
N LEU A 284 7.69 32.98 27.28
CA LEU A 284 8.45 33.52 26.16
C LEU A 284 7.55 33.78 24.95
N ASP A 285 7.64 34.99 24.38
CA ASP A 285 6.78 35.40 23.25
C ASP A 285 6.98 34.50 22.02
N TRP A 286 8.22 34.14 21.69
CA TRP A 286 8.52 33.28 20.53
C TRP A 286 7.93 31.87 20.71
N PHE A 287 7.94 31.31 21.92
CA PHE A 287 7.42 29.97 22.18
C PHE A 287 5.89 29.95 22.15
N ARG A 288 5.27 30.97 22.74
CA ARG A 288 3.81 31.18 22.63
C ARG A 288 3.38 31.29 21.18
N GLN A 289 4.12 32.04 20.37
CA GLN A 289 3.84 32.16 18.94
C GLN A 289 4.08 30.83 18.20
N HIS A 290 5.14 30.08 18.51
CA HIS A 290 5.41 28.76 17.96
C HIS A 290 4.24 27.79 18.19
N VAL A 291 3.73 27.72 19.42
CA VAL A 291 2.58 26.88 19.78
C VAL A 291 1.28 27.36 19.10
N LEU A 292 1.00 28.67 19.11
CA LEU A 292 -0.21 29.22 18.47
C LEU A 292 -0.26 28.94 16.98
N GLU A 293 0.85 29.19 16.28
CA GLU A 293 0.93 28.95 14.84
C GLU A 293 0.97 27.45 14.50
N GLY A 294 1.53 26.61 15.38
CA GLY A 294 1.41 25.15 15.28
C GLY A 294 -0.04 24.67 15.36
N ILE A 295 -0.80 25.16 16.35
CA ILE A 295 -2.25 24.89 16.50
C ILE A 295 -3.00 25.38 15.26
N ARG A 296 -2.73 26.60 14.78
CA ARG A 296 -3.39 27.17 13.59
C ARG A 296 -3.15 26.33 12.34
N TRP A 297 -1.90 25.91 12.12
CA TRP A 297 -1.53 25.11 10.96
C TRP A 297 -2.21 23.73 11.01
N ALA A 298 -2.18 23.07 12.17
CA ALA A 298 -2.76 21.75 12.35
C ALA A 298 -4.30 21.75 12.30
N ALA A 299 -4.95 22.78 12.85
CA ALA A 299 -6.41 22.92 12.83
C ALA A 299 -6.99 23.26 11.44
N ARG A 300 -6.14 23.74 10.53
CA ARG A 300 -6.53 24.17 9.17
C ARG A 300 -6.03 23.21 8.11
N ALA A 301 -6.15 21.90 8.34
CA ALA A 301 -5.93 20.90 7.30
C ALA A 301 -7.05 21.01 6.24
N PRO A 302 -6.76 21.37 4.97
CA PRO A 302 -7.62 20.91 3.90
C PRO A 302 -7.43 19.38 3.86
N ASN A 303 -8.52 18.61 3.83
CA ASN A 303 -8.38 17.20 3.48
C ASN A 303 -8.06 17.16 1.98
N GLN A 304 -6.75 17.14 1.67
CA GLN A 304 -6.26 17.33 0.32
C GLN A 304 -6.24 16.05 -0.49
N TYR A 305 -6.53 14.89 0.11
CA TYR A 305 -6.55 13.61 -0.60
C TYR A 305 -7.87 12.87 -0.41
N ASN A 306 -8.21 12.05 -1.41
CA ASN A 306 -9.30 11.10 -1.31
C ASN A 306 -8.92 9.82 -2.09
N LYS A 307 -8.83 8.68 -1.38
CA LYS A 307 -8.71 7.36 -2.01
C LYS A 307 -10.10 6.81 -2.26
N VAL A 308 -10.39 6.47 -3.51
CA VAL A 308 -11.69 5.95 -3.92
C VAL A 308 -11.48 4.60 -4.59
N ALA A 309 -12.11 3.55 -4.07
CA ALA A 309 -12.17 2.28 -4.78
C ALA A 309 -13.00 2.46 -6.07
N ILE A 310 -12.41 2.11 -7.20
CA ILE A 310 -13.08 2.00 -8.50
C ILE A 310 -13.88 0.71 -8.56
N THR A 311 -13.26 -0.38 -8.12
CA THR A 311 -13.86 -1.70 -7.98
C THR A 311 -13.02 -2.49 -6.97
N ASP A 312 -13.69 -3.33 -6.21
CA ASP A 312 -13.14 -4.34 -5.29
C ASP A 312 -13.63 -5.75 -5.70
N GLN A 313 -14.04 -5.89 -6.97
CA GLN A 313 -14.41 -7.16 -7.60
C GLN A 313 -13.35 -7.56 -8.63
N THR A 314 -12.09 -7.66 -8.19
CA THR A 314 -10.96 -8.09 -9.03
C THR A 314 -10.52 -9.51 -8.68
N ALA A 315 -10.10 -10.28 -9.66
CA ALA A 315 -9.59 -11.65 -9.48
C ALA A 315 -8.16 -11.77 -10.04
N ASN A 316 -7.16 -11.91 -9.17
CA ASN A 316 -5.73 -11.93 -9.55
C ASN A 316 -5.32 -10.77 -10.48
N PRO A 317 -5.56 -9.51 -10.10
CA PRO A 317 -5.21 -8.36 -10.93
C PRO A 317 -3.68 -8.25 -11.10
N LEU A 318 -3.21 -7.89 -12.30
CA LEU A 318 -1.76 -7.79 -12.58
C LEU A 318 -1.29 -6.44 -13.11
N ALA A 319 -1.97 -5.83 -14.08
CA ALA A 319 -1.52 -4.55 -14.67
C ALA A 319 -2.69 -3.66 -15.10
N MET A 320 -2.41 -2.36 -15.28
CA MET A 320 -3.37 -1.36 -15.75
C MET A 320 -2.79 -0.49 -16.86
N ALA A 321 -3.67 0.20 -17.60
CA ALA A 321 -3.26 1.26 -18.51
C ALA A 321 -4.38 2.31 -18.65
N ALA A 322 -4.05 3.59 -18.43
CA ALA A 322 -5.00 4.68 -18.51
C ALA A 322 -5.14 5.20 -19.94
N THR A 323 -6.38 5.41 -20.35
CA THR A 323 -6.70 6.02 -21.65
C THR A 323 -6.54 7.55 -21.59
N PRO A 324 -6.37 8.23 -22.75
CA PRO A 324 -6.28 9.69 -22.79
C PRO A 324 -7.51 10.46 -22.26
N ASP A 325 -8.69 9.81 -22.19
CA ASP A 325 -9.93 10.34 -21.63
C ASP A 325 -10.17 9.96 -20.16
N GLY A 326 -9.24 9.21 -19.55
CA GLY A 326 -9.26 8.88 -18.13
C GLY A 326 -10.05 7.61 -17.77
N ASP A 327 -10.54 6.87 -18.76
CA ASP A 327 -10.95 5.47 -18.58
C ASP A 327 -9.73 4.60 -18.29
N LEU A 328 -9.94 3.44 -17.67
CA LEU A 328 -8.84 2.59 -17.19
C LEU A 328 -9.06 1.14 -17.62
N TYR A 329 -8.11 0.60 -18.40
CA TYR A 329 -8.02 -0.84 -18.59
C TYR A 329 -7.27 -1.46 -17.41
N TYR A 330 -7.71 -2.64 -17.00
CA TYR A 330 -6.95 -3.49 -16.10
C TYR A 330 -7.09 -4.96 -16.51
N ILE A 331 -6.05 -5.75 -16.23
CA ILE A 331 -5.95 -7.15 -16.62
C ILE A 331 -5.91 -8.07 -15.41
N GLU A 332 -6.47 -9.25 -15.59
CA GLU A 332 -6.44 -10.34 -14.62
C GLU A 332 -5.54 -11.46 -15.16
N ARG A 333 -4.77 -12.12 -14.28
CA ARG A 333 -3.81 -13.17 -14.67
C ARG A 333 -4.46 -14.28 -15.49
N THR A 334 -5.73 -14.55 -15.24
CA THR A 334 -6.55 -15.59 -15.88
C THR A 334 -6.89 -15.32 -17.35
N GLY A 335 -6.56 -14.13 -17.87
CA GLY A 335 -6.69 -13.78 -19.29
C GLY A 335 -7.70 -12.67 -19.58
N GLU A 336 -8.49 -12.28 -18.59
CA GLU A 336 -9.55 -11.28 -18.72
C GLU A 336 -8.96 -9.87 -18.83
N ILE A 337 -9.56 -9.08 -19.72
CA ILE A 337 -9.34 -7.63 -19.82
C ILE A 337 -10.63 -6.93 -19.42
N LYS A 338 -10.53 -6.02 -18.45
CA LYS A 338 -11.63 -5.18 -17.97
C LYS A 338 -11.40 -3.73 -18.37
N LEU A 339 -12.49 -2.98 -18.53
CA LEU A 339 -12.46 -1.54 -18.79
C LEU A 339 -13.39 -0.81 -17.84
N TRP A 340 -12.83 0.04 -16.98
CA TRP A 340 -13.59 0.98 -16.16
C TRP A 340 -13.83 2.28 -16.92
N ARG A 341 -15.08 2.76 -16.86
CA ARG A 341 -15.53 4.00 -17.50
C ARG A 341 -15.68 5.12 -16.47
N LYS A 342 -14.81 6.13 -16.53
CA LYS A 342 -14.76 7.24 -15.55
C LYS A 342 -16.09 7.97 -15.42
N GLU A 343 -16.78 8.23 -16.54
CA GLU A 343 -18.05 8.97 -16.53
C GLU A 343 -19.19 8.22 -15.84
N THR A 344 -19.25 6.89 -15.99
CA THR A 344 -20.39 6.08 -15.52
C THR A 344 -20.09 5.30 -14.24
N GLY A 345 -18.82 5.16 -13.87
CA GLY A 345 -18.37 4.28 -12.79
C GLY A 345 -18.42 2.78 -13.12
N ARG A 346 -18.90 2.41 -14.32
CA ARG A 346 -19.11 1.01 -14.71
C ARG A 346 -17.82 0.33 -15.13
N VAL A 347 -17.70 -0.95 -14.79
CA VAL A 347 -16.68 -1.87 -15.31
C VAL A 347 -17.33 -2.81 -16.31
N ILE A 348 -16.81 -2.85 -17.54
CA ILE A 348 -17.22 -3.78 -18.59
C ILE A 348 -16.16 -4.84 -18.85
N ASP A 349 -16.59 -6.01 -19.32
CA ASP A 349 -15.70 -7.04 -19.85
C ASP A 349 -15.23 -6.60 -21.25
N ALA A 350 -13.98 -6.18 -21.36
CA ALA A 350 -13.42 -5.62 -22.59
C ALA A 350 -12.88 -6.70 -23.53
N GLY A 351 -12.51 -7.87 -23.00
CA GLY A 351 -12.03 -8.99 -23.81
C GLY A 351 -11.40 -10.08 -22.96
N ASN A 352 -10.90 -11.11 -23.64
CA ASN A 352 -10.16 -12.20 -23.03
C ASN A 352 -9.11 -12.72 -24.01
N VAL A 353 -7.95 -13.15 -23.49
CA VAL A 353 -6.97 -13.97 -24.22
C VAL A 353 -6.81 -15.32 -23.55
N GLU A 354 -6.58 -16.37 -24.34
CA GLU A 354 -6.32 -17.70 -23.80
C GLU A 354 -4.87 -17.80 -23.34
N VAL A 355 -4.67 -18.23 -22.09
CA VAL A 355 -3.35 -18.20 -21.45
C VAL A 355 -3.03 -19.52 -20.74
N SER A 356 -1.74 -19.83 -20.65
CA SER A 356 -1.23 -20.85 -19.73
C SER A 356 -1.19 -20.29 -18.31
N LEU A 357 -1.76 -21.01 -17.35
CA LEU A 357 -1.77 -20.64 -15.93
C LEU A 357 -0.77 -21.42 -15.07
N VAL A 358 0.13 -22.19 -15.69
CA VAL A 358 1.20 -22.93 -15.00
C VAL A 358 2.16 -21.95 -14.33
N GLY A 359 2.38 -22.09 -13.02
CA GLY A 359 3.32 -21.21 -12.31
C GLY A 359 2.82 -19.76 -12.23
N GLU A 360 3.74 -18.81 -12.39
CA GLU A 360 3.46 -17.36 -12.42
C GLU A 360 2.92 -16.86 -13.78
N ASN A 361 2.70 -17.77 -14.75
CA ASN A 361 2.24 -17.44 -16.09
C ASN A 361 0.78 -16.96 -16.12
N GLY A 362 0.42 -16.27 -17.20
CA GLY A 362 -0.94 -15.76 -17.44
C GLY A 362 -0.93 -14.62 -18.44
N LEU A 363 -1.90 -13.72 -18.34
CA LEU A 363 -1.84 -12.40 -18.96
C LEU A 363 -1.04 -11.46 -18.03
N LEU A 364 0.12 -10.99 -18.49
CA LEU A 364 1.17 -10.40 -17.63
C LEU A 364 1.28 -8.87 -17.73
N GLY A 365 1.01 -8.31 -18.92
CA GLY A 365 1.15 -6.88 -19.17
C GLY A 365 0.20 -6.35 -20.24
N ILE A 366 -0.10 -5.06 -20.13
CA ILE A 366 -0.89 -4.26 -21.05
C ILE A 366 -0.20 -2.91 -21.27
N ALA A 367 -0.22 -2.39 -22.50
CA ALA A 367 0.13 -1.01 -22.79
C ALA A 367 -0.77 -0.47 -23.90
N LEU A 368 -1.12 0.82 -23.84
CA LEU A 368 -1.85 1.48 -24.92
C LEU A 368 -0.87 2.12 -25.89
N ASP A 369 -1.20 2.11 -27.17
CA ASP A 369 -0.44 2.87 -28.17
C ASP A 369 -0.44 4.38 -27.80
N PRO A 370 0.67 5.12 -27.95
CA PRO A 370 0.68 6.56 -27.68
C PRO A 370 -0.37 7.35 -28.48
N ASP A 371 -0.77 6.84 -29.66
CA ASP A 371 -1.85 7.39 -30.49
C ASP A 371 -3.21 6.68 -30.26
N PHE A 372 -3.44 6.06 -29.10
CA PHE A 372 -4.64 5.25 -28.77
C PHE A 372 -5.95 5.96 -29.11
N ALA A 373 -6.08 7.25 -28.79
CA ALA A 373 -7.29 8.03 -29.07
C ALA A 373 -7.62 8.10 -30.58
N ALA A 374 -6.62 7.92 -31.45
CA ALA A 374 -6.78 7.95 -32.90
C ALA A 374 -6.88 6.54 -33.53
N ASN A 375 -6.15 5.56 -33.00
CA ASN A 375 -6.03 4.22 -33.63
C ASN A 375 -6.74 3.09 -32.86
N GLY A 376 -7.01 3.26 -31.56
CA GLY A 376 -7.56 2.23 -30.69
C GLY A 376 -6.68 0.99 -30.57
N GLU A 377 -5.36 1.10 -30.74
CA GLU A 377 -4.43 -0.03 -30.68
C GLU A 377 -3.87 -0.22 -29.26
N LEU A 378 -3.88 -1.46 -28.77
CA LEU A 378 -3.27 -1.83 -27.49
C LEU A 378 -2.40 -3.07 -27.64
N TYR A 379 -1.52 -3.29 -26.68
CA TYR A 379 -0.52 -4.35 -26.69
C TYR A 379 -0.69 -5.18 -25.42
N LEU A 380 -0.69 -6.50 -25.59
CA LEU A 380 -0.77 -7.47 -24.50
C LEU A 380 0.47 -8.35 -24.52
N TYR A 381 1.00 -8.65 -23.34
CA TYR A 381 2.04 -9.65 -23.13
C TYR A 381 1.51 -10.79 -22.28
N PHE A 382 1.50 -12.00 -22.82
CA PHE A 382 0.85 -13.14 -22.18
C PHE A 382 1.55 -14.47 -22.46
N ALA A 383 1.38 -15.42 -21.55
CA ALA A 383 1.84 -16.78 -21.71
C ALA A 383 0.90 -17.56 -22.64
N GLU A 384 1.32 -17.80 -23.87
CA GLU A 384 0.53 -18.56 -24.84
C GLU A 384 0.21 -19.97 -24.32
N ALA A 385 -1.07 -20.37 -24.44
CA ALA A 385 -1.57 -21.61 -23.86
C ALA A 385 -1.03 -22.88 -24.54
N GLU A 386 -0.80 -22.83 -25.86
CA GLU A 386 -0.41 -24.00 -26.65
C GLU A 386 1.10 -24.20 -26.75
N THR A 387 1.89 -23.17 -26.46
CA THR A 387 3.36 -23.18 -26.62
C THR A 387 4.08 -22.77 -25.34
N ARG A 388 5.38 -23.04 -25.32
CA ARG A 388 6.30 -22.66 -24.24
C ARG A 388 6.94 -21.29 -24.56
N GLU A 389 6.09 -20.30 -24.87
CA GLU A 389 6.50 -18.95 -25.27
C GLU A 389 5.59 -17.85 -24.68
N ASN A 390 6.17 -16.79 -24.14
CA ASN A 390 5.44 -15.55 -23.90
C ASN A 390 5.34 -14.76 -25.20
N VAL A 391 4.15 -14.21 -25.47
CA VAL A 391 3.80 -13.52 -26.71
C VAL A 391 3.52 -12.06 -26.40
N LEU A 392 4.21 -11.16 -27.10
CA LEU A 392 3.76 -9.78 -27.26
C LEU A 392 2.93 -9.69 -28.53
N ALA A 393 1.68 -9.28 -28.40
CA ALA A 393 0.80 -9.06 -29.53
C ALA A 393 0.05 -7.73 -29.44
N ARG A 394 -0.25 -7.16 -30.59
CA ARG A 394 -1.05 -5.96 -30.75
C ARG A 394 -2.48 -6.32 -31.15
N PHE A 395 -3.45 -5.58 -30.61
CA PHE A 395 -4.87 -5.70 -30.89
C PHE A 395 -5.47 -4.33 -31.20
N SER A 396 -6.58 -4.32 -31.94
CA SER A 396 -7.44 -3.15 -32.15
C SER A 396 -8.68 -3.25 -31.26
N THR A 397 -9.22 -2.09 -30.89
CA THR A 397 -10.46 -1.96 -30.12
C THR A 397 -11.64 -1.50 -31.01
N ASN A 398 -12.85 -1.87 -30.58
CA ASN A 398 -14.09 -1.28 -31.07
C ASN A 398 -14.30 0.12 -30.45
N ALA A 399 -15.28 0.87 -30.96
CA ALA A 399 -15.61 2.20 -30.44
C ALA A 399 -16.07 2.19 -28.96
N ASP A 400 -16.55 1.05 -28.46
CA ASP A 400 -16.92 0.84 -27.06
C ASP A 400 -15.75 0.33 -26.20
N GLY A 401 -14.52 0.35 -26.72
CA GLY A 401 -13.31 -0.07 -26.02
C GLY A 401 -13.12 -1.58 -25.93
N THR A 402 -14.04 -2.40 -26.45
CA THR A 402 -13.88 -3.86 -26.45
C THR A 402 -12.82 -4.30 -27.46
N ILE A 403 -12.01 -5.30 -27.11
CA ILE A 403 -10.94 -5.84 -27.95
C ILE A 403 -11.53 -6.66 -29.09
N VAL A 404 -11.03 -6.43 -30.30
CA VAL A 404 -11.35 -7.24 -31.48
C VAL A 404 -10.37 -8.41 -31.53
N SER A 405 -10.71 -9.56 -30.94
CA SER A 405 -9.77 -10.71 -30.83
C SER A 405 -9.17 -11.14 -32.18
N ALA A 406 -9.94 -11.06 -33.27
CA ALA A 406 -9.47 -11.40 -34.62
C ALA A 406 -8.44 -10.41 -35.23
N SER A 407 -8.14 -9.31 -34.55
CA SER A 407 -7.17 -8.29 -34.98
C SER A 407 -5.73 -8.57 -34.52
N GLU A 408 -5.52 -9.68 -33.79
CA GLU A 408 -4.23 -10.04 -33.23
C GLU A 408 -3.09 -9.99 -34.25
N VAL A 409 -2.02 -9.27 -33.90
CA VAL A 409 -0.75 -9.28 -34.60
C VAL A 409 0.37 -9.58 -33.61
N VAL A 410 0.94 -10.79 -33.71
CA VAL A 410 2.10 -11.19 -32.90
C VAL A 410 3.35 -10.43 -33.34
N LEU A 411 4.03 -9.78 -32.39
CA LEU A 411 5.21 -8.94 -32.62
C LEU A 411 6.50 -9.60 -32.14
N LEU A 412 6.44 -10.30 -31.00
CA LEU A 412 7.61 -10.94 -30.39
C LEU A 412 7.20 -12.22 -29.67
N ARG A 413 8.08 -13.23 -29.73
CA ARG A 413 7.97 -14.50 -28.99
C ARG A 413 9.22 -14.68 -28.15
N VAL A 414 9.03 -14.83 -26.85
CA VAL A 414 10.09 -15.05 -25.86
C VAL A 414 9.93 -16.47 -25.33
N PRO A 415 10.97 -17.34 -25.42
CA PRO A 415 10.89 -18.67 -24.83
C PRO A 415 10.55 -18.62 -23.34
N SER A 416 9.78 -19.59 -22.83
CA SER A 416 9.53 -19.77 -21.40
C SER A 416 9.50 -21.26 -21.06
N ASP A 417 10.18 -21.63 -19.99
CA ASP A 417 10.22 -23.00 -19.48
C ASP A 417 9.00 -23.35 -18.61
N ARG A 418 8.02 -22.43 -18.41
CA ARG A 418 6.70 -22.60 -17.77
C ARG A 418 6.63 -23.14 -16.33
N GLU A 419 7.47 -24.10 -15.97
CA GLU A 419 7.58 -24.78 -14.68
C GLU A 419 8.72 -24.15 -13.85
N VAL A 420 8.86 -22.83 -13.95
CA VAL A 420 9.88 -21.99 -13.31
C VAL A 420 9.25 -20.66 -12.92
N ASN A 421 9.96 -19.85 -12.15
CA ASN A 421 9.48 -18.55 -11.66
C ASN A 421 10.10 -17.39 -12.47
N HIS A 422 9.63 -16.16 -12.18
CA HIS A 422 10.11 -14.90 -12.76
C HIS A 422 9.78 -14.76 -14.25
N GLU A 423 8.53 -14.46 -14.57
CA GLU A 423 8.10 -14.21 -15.96
C GLU A 423 8.31 -12.73 -16.37
N GLY A 424 8.33 -11.79 -15.41
CA GLY A 424 8.33 -10.35 -15.69
C GLY A 424 7.04 -9.92 -16.37
N GLY A 425 7.15 -9.21 -17.50
CA GLY A 425 6.04 -9.01 -18.44
C GLY A 425 5.43 -7.62 -18.47
N ALA A 426 6.12 -6.61 -17.95
CA ALA A 426 5.70 -5.21 -18.06
C ALA A 426 5.93 -4.66 -19.47
N LEU A 427 5.06 -3.74 -19.88
CA LEU A 427 5.09 -3.08 -21.18
C LEU A 427 5.05 -1.57 -20.98
N GLU A 428 6.00 -0.84 -21.58
CA GLU A 428 6.02 0.62 -21.49
C GLU A 428 6.44 1.25 -22.81
N PHE A 429 5.77 2.33 -23.20
CA PHE A 429 6.14 3.10 -24.39
C PHE A 429 7.18 4.16 -24.06
N ALA A 430 8.22 4.23 -24.89
CA ALA A 430 9.18 5.32 -24.88
C ALA A 430 8.66 6.52 -25.68
N PRO A 431 9.12 7.76 -25.39
CA PRO A 431 8.71 8.96 -26.11
C PRO A 431 9.06 8.96 -27.60
N ASP A 432 9.97 8.09 -28.03
CA ASP A 432 10.31 7.89 -29.45
C ASP A 432 9.42 6.88 -30.18
N GLY A 433 8.38 6.37 -29.50
CA GLY A 433 7.39 5.44 -30.04
C GLY A 433 7.82 3.98 -30.02
N THR A 434 8.97 3.65 -29.43
CA THR A 434 9.35 2.24 -29.20
C THR A 434 8.68 1.68 -27.95
N ILE A 435 8.57 0.36 -27.88
CA ILE A 435 8.01 -0.34 -26.71
C ILE A 435 9.11 -1.12 -25.99
N PHE A 436 9.16 -0.97 -24.67
CA PHE A 436 9.96 -1.80 -23.77
C PHE A 436 9.14 -2.99 -23.28
N VAL A 437 9.79 -4.14 -23.16
CA VAL A 437 9.19 -5.39 -22.65
C VAL A 437 10.12 -5.97 -21.60
N SER A 438 9.65 -6.13 -20.36
CA SER A 438 10.45 -6.79 -19.33
C SER A 438 10.28 -8.31 -19.39
N THR A 439 11.38 -9.03 -19.21
CA THR A 439 11.38 -10.51 -19.18
C THR A 439 12.19 -10.97 -17.98
N GLY A 440 11.59 -11.81 -17.13
CA GLY A 440 12.32 -12.44 -16.03
C GLY A 440 13.26 -13.55 -16.51
N ASP A 441 14.16 -13.96 -15.62
CA ASP A 441 15.23 -14.91 -15.91
C ASP A 441 14.74 -16.34 -16.12
N ASN A 442 13.50 -16.62 -15.72
CA ASN A 442 12.83 -17.89 -15.94
C ASN A 442 13.65 -19.03 -15.32
N THR A 443 14.18 -18.80 -14.11
CA THR A 443 15.07 -19.72 -13.38
C THR A 443 14.47 -20.08 -12.03
N ILE A 444 14.67 -21.33 -11.60
CA ILE A 444 14.29 -21.80 -10.28
C ILE A 444 15.23 -21.17 -9.24
N PRO A 445 14.72 -20.39 -8.28
CA PRO A 445 15.57 -19.67 -7.33
C PRO A 445 16.10 -20.56 -6.18
N PHE A 446 15.65 -21.80 -6.09
CA PHE A 446 15.96 -22.73 -4.99
C PHE A 446 17.21 -23.58 -5.26
N GLU A 447 17.65 -24.32 -4.25
CA GLU A 447 18.84 -25.21 -4.29
C GLU A 447 20.20 -24.51 -4.53
N SER A 448 20.22 -23.17 -4.46
CA SER A 448 21.44 -22.34 -4.50
C SER A 448 21.74 -21.66 -3.17
N SER A 449 21.19 -22.20 -2.07
CA SER A 449 21.29 -21.64 -0.72
C SER A 449 20.82 -20.19 -0.59
N GLY A 450 19.89 -19.76 -1.45
CA GLY A 450 19.40 -18.37 -1.51
C GLY A 450 20.32 -17.40 -2.26
N TYR A 451 21.47 -17.83 -2.78
CA TYR A 451 22.35 -17.01 -3.62
C TYR A 451 22.01 -17.16 -5.11
N ALA A 452 22.79 -16.53 -5.99
CA ALA A 452 22.62 -16.64 -7.44
C ALA A 452 22.55 -18.12 -7.91
N PRO A 453 21.51 -18.51 -8.68
CA PRO A 453 21.44 -19.82 -9.31
C PRO A 453 22.43 -19.94 -10.46
N LEU A 454 23.46 -20.78 -10.27
CA LEU A 454 24.60 -20.94 -11.18
C LEU A 454 24.95 -22.44 -11.40
N ASP A 455 23.95 -23.33 -11.35
CA ASP A 455 24.17 -24.78 -11.37
C ASP A 455 24.27 -25.34 -12.81
N GLU A 456 25.49 -25.42 -13.32
CA GLU A 456 25.78 -25.88 -14.70
C GLU A 456 25.71 -27.41 -14.90
N ARG A 457 25.30 -28.18 -13.89
CA ARG A 457 25.31 -29.65 -13.99
C ARG A 457 24.30 -30.13 -15.06
N PRO A 458 24.59 -31.22 -15.80
CA PRO A 458 23.65 -31.75 -16.78
C PRO A 458 22.29 -32.11 -16.17
N GLY A 459 21.19 -31.65 -16.78
CA GLY A 459 19.83 -31.85 -16.27
C GLY A 459 19.40 -30.85 -15.18
N ARG A 460 20.21 -29.82 -14.91
CA ARG A 460 19.94 -28.73 -13.95
C ARG A 460 19.82 -27.38 -14.64
N GLU A 461 19.54 -27.36 -15.94
CA GLU A 461 19.52 -26.13 -16.75
C GLU A 461 18.54 -25.08 -16.18
N ALA A 462 17.41 -25.49 -15.59
CA ALA A 462 16.45 -24.58 -14.96
C ALA A 462 16.96 -23.88 -13.69
N PHE A 463 18.17 -24.21 -13.20
CA PHE A 463 18.80 -23.66 -11.98
C PHE A 463 20.06 -22.85 -12.28
N ASP A 464 20.23 -22.46 -13.54
CA ASP A 464 21.37 -21.67 -14.03
C ASP A 464 20.89 -20.41 -14.73
N SER A 465 20.95 -19.26 -14.05
CA SER A 465 20.59 -17.96 -14.63
C SER A 465 21.64 -17.46 -15.63
N GLN A 466 22.80 -18.12 -15.77
CA GLN A 466 23.79 -17.75 -16.79
C GLN A 466 23.27 -18.06 -18.19
N ARG A 467 22.43 -19.09 -18.35
CA ARG A 467 21.84 -19.46 -19.64
C ARG A 467 20.85 -18.42 -20.18
N THR A 468 20.27 -17.60 -19.30
CA THR A 468 19.26 -16.58 -19.59
C THR A 468 19.83 -15.20 -19.37
N SER A 469 19.78 -14.66 -18.14
CA SER A 469 20.19 -13.29 -17.80
C SER A 469 21.60 -12.95 -18.27
N GLY A 470 22.56 -13.85 -18.02
CA GLY A 470 23.96 -13.73 -18.41
C GLY A 470 24.26 -14.08 -19.88
N ASN A 471 23.28 -14.56 -20.64
CA ASN A 471 23.45 -14.96 -22.03
C ASN A 471 22.96 -13.88 -23.01
N PRO A 472 23.83 -13.34 -23.88
CA PRO A 472 23.43 -12.33 -24.85
C PRO A 472 22.57 -12.90 -25.99
N PHE A 473 22.49 -14.24 -26.12
CA PHE A 473 21.71 -14.91 -27.17
C PHE A 473 20.31 -15.39 -26.71
N ASP A 474 19.94 -15.12 -25.45
CA ASP A 474 18.61 -15.42 -24.89
C ASP A 474 17.84 -14.13 -24.62
N LEU A 475 16.50 -14.18 -24.72
CA LEU A 475 15.62 -13.04 -24.50
C LEU A 475 15.10 -12.94 -23.07
N ARG A 476 15.36 -13.94 -22.22
CA ARG A 476 14.94 -13.98 -20.81
C ARG A 476 15.98 -13.32 -19.90
N GLY A 477 15.50 -12.74 -18.81
CA GLY A 477 16.31 -11.94 -17.88
C GLY A 477 16.86 -10.68 -18.55
N LYS A 478 15.96 -9.96 -19.24
CA LYS A 478 16.26 -8.76 -20.05
C LYS A 478 15.19 -7.68 -19.87
N ILE A 479 15.50 -6.47 -20.34
CA ILE A 479 14.49 -5.55 -20.85
C ILE A 479 14.75 -5.38 -22.34
N LEU A 480 13.75 -5.75 -23.14
CA LEU A 480 13.80 -5.73 -24.59
C LEU A 480 13.21 -4.42 -25.11
N ARG A 481 13.65 -3.98 -26.29
CA ARG A 481 13.13 -2.77 -26.94
C ARG A 481 12.90 -3.03 -28.42
N ILE A 482 11.66 -2.88 -28.88
CA ILE A 482 11.26 -3.07 -30.28
C ILE A 482 10.41 -1.90 -30.79
N ASN A 483 10.24 -1.81 -32.11
CA ASN A 483 9.23 -0.93 -32.70
C ASN A 483 7.83 -1.56 -32.59
N PRO A 484 6.75 -0.77 -32.65
CA PRO A 484 5.38 -1.29 -32.49
C PRO A 484 4.91 -2.19 -33.65
N ASP A 485 5.67 -2.24 -34.74
CA ASP A 485 5.49 -3.16 -35.87
C ASP A 485 6.31 -4.45 -35.77
N GLY A 486 7.01 -4.66 -34.64
CA GLY A 486 7.87 -5.83 -34.39
C GLY A 486 9.28 -5.71 -34.97
N THR A 487 9.63 -4.61 -35.63
CA THR A 487 10.99 -4.40 -36.14
C THR A 487 11.95 -3.91 -35.05
N ILE A 488 13.27 -4.04 -35.28
CA ILE A 488 14.27 -3.65 -34.28
C ILE A 488 14.69 -2.18 -34.44
N PRO A 489 14.59 -1.34 -33.39
CA PRO A 489 15.09 0.03 -33.42
C PRO A 489 16.62 0.07 -33.35
N SER A 490 17.20 1.18 -33.80
CA SER A 490 18.62 1.46 -33.56
C SER A 490 18.88 1.86 -32.11
N GLY A 491 20.08 1.57 -31.60
CA GLY A 491 20.49 2.00 -30.26
C GLY A 491 20.18 0.99 -29.16
N ASN A 492 19.85 -0.25 -29.52
CA ASN A 492 19.86 -1.39 -28.60
C ASN A 492 21.30 -1.85 -28.31
N LEU A 493 21.46 -2.71 -27.29
CA LEU A 493 22.75 -3.14 -26.78
C LEU A 493 23.58 -3.87 -27.85
N PHE A 494 22.92 -4.72 -28.64
CA PHE A 494 23.55 -5.49 -29.71
C PHE A 494 23.19 -4.96 -31.09
N ALA A 495 24.14 -5.09 -32.02
CA ALA A 495 23.93 -4.68 -33.39
C ALA A 495 22.85 -5.52 -34.09
N PRO A 496 22.09 -4.96 -35.05
CA PRO A 496 21.08 -5.70 -35.81
C PRO A 496 21.58 -6.94 -36.58
N SER A 497 22.89 -7.13 -36.70
CA SER A 497 23.47 -8.35 -37.31
C SER A 497 23.23 -9.61 -36.48
N GLY A 498 23.04 -9.46 -35.16
CA GLY A 498 22.86 -10.58 -34.25
C GLY A 498 24.13 -11.40 -33.96
N GLU A 499 25.32 -10.90 -34.35
CA GLU A 499 26.58 -11.66 -34.20
C GLU A 499 27.11 -11.69 -32.75
N GLU A 500 26.78 -10.66 -31.96
CA GLU A 500 27.28 -10.48 -30.58
C GLU A 500 26.19 -10.73 -29.53
N GLY A 501 24.92 -10.81 -29.95
CA GLY A 501 23.75 -11.00 -29.09
C GLY A 501 22.45 -10.71 -29.82
N ARG A 502 21.32 -10.91 -29.14
CA ARG A 502 19.98 -10.66 -29.68
C ARG A 502 19.74 -9.15 -29.85
N PRO A 503 19.41 -8.68 -31.06
CA PRO A 503 19.29 -7.26 -31.33
C PRO A 503 18.08 -6.59 -30.63
N GLU A 504 17.15 -7.38 -30.08
CA GLU A 504 16.04 -6.93 -29.24
C GLU A 504 16.50 -6.37 -27.87
N ILE A 505 17.67 -6.79 -27.37
CA ILE A 505 18.10 -6.51 -25.99
C ILE A 505 18.51 -5.04 -25.84
N TYR A 506 17.89 -4.34 -24.88
CA TYR A 506 18.28 -3.00 -24.45
C TYR A 506 19.00 -3.06 -23.08
N VAL A 507 18.40 -3.74 -22.11
CA VAL A 507 19.02 -4.07 -20.82
C VAL A 507 19.30 -5.56 -20.77
N MET A 508 20.52 -5.91 -20.40
CA MET A 508 20.94 -7.28 -20.09
C MET A 508 21.20 -7.45 -18.59
N GLY A 509 20.98 -8.66 -18.07
CA GLY A 509 21.36 -9.02 -16.72
C GLY A 509 20.36 -8.56 -15.66
N THR A 510 19.09 -8.92 -15.84
CA THR A 510 18.03 -8.73 -14.84
C THR A 510 17.55 -10.09 -14.31
N ARG A 511 16.98 -10.14 -13.10
CA ARG A 511 16.45 -11.36 -12.48
C ARG A 511 14.93 -11.46 -12.68
N ASN A 512 14.18 -10.60 -12.02
CA ASN A 512 12.74 -10.50 -12.09
C ASN A 512 12.31 -9.03 -12.18
N PRO A 513 12.50 -8.38 -13.34
CA PRO A 513 12.06 -7.00 -13.58
C PRO A 513 10.53 -6.93 -13.72
N PHE A 514 9.80 -7.05 -12.61
CA PHE A 514 8.35 -7.30 -12.61
C PHE A 514 7.53 -6.15 -13.21
N ARG A 515 7.83 -4.89 -12.82
CA ARG A 515 7.32 -3.66 -13.45
C ARG A 515 8.44 -2.71 -13.81
N ILE A 516 8.20 -1.96 -14.87
CA ILE A 516 9.11 -0.97 -15.43
C ILE A 516 8.35 0.33 -15.60
N ALA A 517 9.07 1.46 -15.59
CA ALA A 517 8.51 2.77 -15.85
C ALA A 517 9.40 3.53 -16.82
N VAL A 518 8.83 4.44 -17.59
CA VAL A 518 9.59 5.34 -18.46
C VAL A 518 9.28 6.78 -18.11
N ASN A 519 10.31 7.63 -18.02
CA ASN A 519 10.12 9.06 -17.97
C ASN A 519 9.62 9.54 -19.35
N PRO A 520 8.39 10.07 -19.46
CA PRO A 520 7.80 10.44 -20.75
C PRO A 520 8.46 11.67 -21.40
N ASP A 521 9.25 12.45 -20.65
CA ASP A 521 9.95 13.63 -21.16
C ASP A 521 11.35 13.30 -21.69
N THR A 522 12.03 12.32 -21.08
CA THR A 522 13.45 12.02 -21.37
C THR A 522 13.68 10.65 -22.01
N GLY A 523 12.73 9.71 -21.87
CA GLY A 523 12.90 8.32 -22.27
C GLY A 523 13.77 7.48 -21.32
N ARG A 524 14.14 8.03 -20.15
CA ARG A 524 14.87 7.29 -19.11
C ARG A 524 14.01 6.14 -18.60
N LEU A 525 14.59 4.94 -18.59
CA LEU A 525 13.95 3.69 -18.16
C LEU A 525 14.27 3.41 -16.69
N TYR A 526 13.28 2.88 -15.97
CA TYR A 526 13.36 2.44 -14.59
C TYR A 526 12.79 1.02 -14.46
N TRP A 527 13.32 0.21 -13.55
CA TRP A 527 12.71 -1.08 -13.20
C TRP A 527 13.01 -1.44 -11.75
N GLY A 528 12.05 -2.13 -11.13
CA GLY A 528 12.28 -2.86 -9.88
C GLY A 528 12.73 -4.28 -10.22
N ASP A 529 13.80 -4.77 -9.59
CA ASP A 529 14.32 -6.13 -9.81
C ASP A 529 14.34 -6.89 -8.48
N VAL A 530 13.56 -7.97 -8.39
CA VAL A 530 13.48 -8.78 -7.16
C VAL A 530 14.67 -9.74 -7.10
N GLY A 531 15.45 -9.67 -6.02
CA GLY A 531 16.70 -10.42 -5.83
C GLY A 531 16.51 -11.84 -5.27
N PRO A 532 17.62 -12.58 -5.09
CA PRO A 532 17.61 -13.94 -4.52
C PRO A 532 17.47 -13.89 -2.99
N ASP A 533 17.14 -14.99 -2.28
CA ASP A 533 16.64 -14.92 -0.89
C ASP A 533 17.70 -15.01 0.23
N ALA A 534 19.00 -15.03 -0.08
CA ALA A 534 20.05 -15.13 0.93
C ALA A 534 19.93 -13.97 1.95
N ARG A 535 19.85 -14.31 3.24
CA ARG A 535 19.72 -13.33 4.34
C ARG A 535 21.05 -12.76 4.83
N ALA A 536 22.16 -13.43 4.55
CA ALA A 536 23.49 -13.02 5.01
C ALA A 536 24.53 -13.22 3.92
N ASP A 537 25.61 -12.44 3.99
CA ASP A 537 26.76 -12.61 3.11
C ASP A 537 27.45 -13.94 3.44
N GLY A 538 27.97 -14.61 2.41
CA GLY A 538 28.63 -15.89 2.57
C GLY A 538 29.77 -16.11 1.58
N PRO A 539 30.41 -17.28 1.63
CA PRO A 539 31.47 -17.62 0.69
C PRO A 539 31.00 -17.58 -0.78
N GLN A 540 29.74 -17.93 -1.07
CA GLN A 540 29.18 -17.88 -2.42
C GLN A 540 29.01 -16.46 -2.97
N GLY A 541 28.89 -15.46 -2.11
CA GLY A 541 28.65 -14.08 -2.52
C GLY A 541 27.87 -13.27 -1.47
N PRO A 542 27.40 -12.07 -1.85
CA PRO A 542 26.62 -11.23 -0.96
C PRO A 542 25.25 -11.83 -0.65
N ARG A 543 24.63 -11.37 0.44
CA ARG A 543 23.18 -11.55 0.64
C ARG A 543 22.39 -11.00 -0.54
N GLY A 544 21.15 -11.43 -0.69
CA GLY A 544 20.32 -10.89 -1.76
C GLY A 544 19.95 -9.43 -1.52
N PHE A 545 19.56 -8.74 -2.59
CA PHE A 545 19.02 -7.38 -2.56
C PHE A 545 17.91 -7.26 -3.59
N ASP A 546 16.83 -6.55 -3.24
CA ASP A 546 15.94 -6.00 -4.26
C ASP A 546 16.48 -4.67 -4.73
N GLU A 547 16.31 -4.37 -6.00
CA GLU A 547 16.90 -3.20 -6.65
C GLU A 547 15.86 -2.30 -7.30
N VAL A 548 16.12 -1.00 -7.29
CA VAL A 548 15.53 -0.07 -8.26
C VAL A 548 16.66 0.44 -9.15
N ASN A 549 16.51 0.20 -10.44
CA ASN A 549 17.53 0.44 -11.44
C ASN A 549 17.12 1.58 -12.40
N VAL A 550 18.12 2.21 -13.02
CA VAL A 550 17.95 3.35 -13.93
C VAL A 550 18.80 3.16 -15.19
N ALA A 551 18.23 3.43 -16.37
CA ALA A 551 18.94 3.39 -17.65
C ALA A 551 18.61 4.60 -18.55
N ASP A 552 19.64 5.36 -18.91
CA ASP A 552 19.60 6.37 -19.97
C ASP A 552 20.12 5.84 -21.33
N ALA A 553 20.73 4.65 -21.33
CA ALA A 553 21.38 4.01 -22.46
C ALA A 553 21.33 2.48 -22.29
N PRO A 554 21.45 1.69 -23.37
CA PRO A 554 21.52 0.24 -23.26
C PRO A 554 22.76 -0.20 -22.45
N GLY A 555 22.64 -1.30 -21.72
CA GLY A 555 23.71 -1.75 -20.84
C GLY A 555 23.49 -3.14 -20.23
N ASP A 556 24.50 -3.60 -19.51
CA ASP A 556 24.50 -4.86 -18.76
C ASP A 556 24.58 -4.56 -17.27
N TYR A 557 23.57 -5.00 -16.53
CA TYR A 557 23.30 -4.65 -15.13
C TYR A 557 23.67 -5.78 -14.16
N GLY A 558 24.37 -6.81 -14.65
CA GLY A 558 25.20 -7.66 -13.80
C GLY A 558 24.61 -9.00 -13.39
N TRP A 559 23.29 -9.16 -13.23
CA TRP A 559 22.71 -10.46 -12.84
C TRP A 559 23.01 -11.55 -13.89
N PRO A 560 23.43 -12.78 -13.51
CA PRO A 560 23.52 -13.32 -12.14
C PRO A 560 24.91 -13.21 -11.49
N PHE A 561 25.83 -12.48 -12.11
CA PHE A 561 27.22 -12.39 -11.65
C PHE A 561 27.43 -11.33 -10.56
N CYS A 562 26.59 -10.30 -10.57
CA CYS A 562 26.68 -9.14 -9.69
C CYS A 562 25.30 -8.73 -9.20
N ILE A 563 25.25 -8.08 -8.04
CA ILE A 563 24.01 -7.55 -7.44
C ILE A 563 24.32 -6.29 -6.61
N GLY A 564 23.30 -5.45 -6.37
CA GLY A 564 23.35 -4.23 -5.60
C GLY A 564 24.30 -3.21 -6.21
N ASP A 565 25.24 -2.71 -5.41
CA ASP A 565 26.32 -1.81 -5.83
C ASP A 565 27.48 -2.55 -6.55
N ASN A 566 27.14 -3.48 -7.44
CA ASN A 566 28.07 -4.36 -8.18
C ASN A 566 28.89 -5.31 -7.28
N GLN A 567 28.27 -5.87 -6.24
CA GLN A 567 28.88 -6.91 -5.42
C GLN A 567 28.93 -8.24 -6.19
N PRO A 568 30.10 -8.91 -6.28
CA PRO A 568 30.25 -10.11 -7.09
C PRO A 568 29.80 -11.38 -6.37
N TYR A 569 29.12 -12.28 -7.09
CA TYR A 569 29.01 -13.69 -6.73
C TYR A 569 30.28 -14.45 -7.08
N SER A 570 30.47 -15.63 -6.47
CA SER A 570 31.57 -16.54 -6.76
C SER A 570 31.15 -17.67 -7.68
N ASP A 571 32.10 -18.13 -8.50
CA ASP A 571 31.97 -19.34 -9.30
C ASP A 571 31.94 -20.57 -8.37
N VAL A 572 30.78 -21.22 -8.24
CA VAL A 572 30.56 -22.35 -7.32
C VAL A 572 30.51 -23.64 -8.12
N ASP A 573 31.36 -24.59 -7.79
CA ASP A 573 31.22 -25.97 -8.28
C ASP A 573 30.13 -26.68 -7.48
N PHE A 574 28.93 -26.81 -8.06
CA PHE A 574 27.77 -27.46 -7.44
C PHE A 574 27.89 -29.00 -7.34
N GLU A 575 28.89 -29.63 -7.97
CA GLU A 575 29.18 -31.06 -7.76
C GLU A 575 30.00 -31.27 -6.49
N THR A 576 30.97 -30.41 -6.21
CA THR A 576 31.88 -30.55 -5.07
C THR A 576 31.57 -29.63 -3.88
N GLY A 577 30.76 -28.59 -4.09
CA GLY A 577 30.51 -27.50 -3.16
C GLY A 577 31.70 -26.55 -3.00
N MET A 578 32.70 -26.61 -3.89
CA MET A 578 33.87 -25.74 -3.81
C MET A 578 33.53 -24.33 -4.33
N VAL A 579 33.85 -23.32 -3.53
CA VAL A 579 33.73 -21.91 -3.90
C VAL A 579 35.02 -21.45 -4.56
N GLY A 580 34.91 -21.03 -5.82
CA GLY A 580 35.97 -20.52 -6.68
C GLY A 580 36.24 -19.03 -6.52
N ALA A 581 36.69 -18.40 -7.60
CA ALA A 581 36.95 -16.96 -7.62
C ALA A 581 35.65 -16.17 -7.82
N PRO A 582 35.55 -14.93 -7.29
CA PRO A 582 34.46 -14.03 -7.62
C PRO A 582 34.45 -13.67 -9.11
N PHE A 583 33.27 -13.53 -9.69
CA PHE A 583 33.08 -12.99 -11.04
C PHE A 583 33.51 -11.52 -11.11
N LEU A 584 33.76 -11.04 -12.32
CA LEU A 584 34.13 -9.64 -12.56
C LEU A 584 32.88 -8.81 -12.83
N CYS A 585 32.70 -7.75 -12.03
CA CYS A 585 31.64 -6.74 -12.22
C CYS A 585 32.13 -5.51 -13.00
N ASP A 586 33.28 -5.61 -13.67
CA ASP A 586 33.83 -4.52 -14.47
C ASP A 586 32.89 -4.19 -15.65
N GLY A 587 32.52 -2.92 -15.78
CA GLY A 587 31.64 -2.43 -16.84
C GLY A 587 30.15 -2.69 -16.61
N LYS A 588 29.77 -3.22 -15.44
CA LYS A 588 28.37 -3.35 -15.00
C LYS A 588 27.87 -2.03 -14.40
N VAL A 589 26.59 -1.74 -14.58
CA VAL A 589 25.95 -0.55 -14.00
C VAL A 589 25.38 -0.93 -12.63
N PRO A 590 25.79 -0.29 -11.52
CA PRO A 590 25.25 -0.59 -10.20
C PRO A 590 23.80 -0.12 -10.05
N ALA A 591 23.06 -0.75 -9.15
CA ALA A 591 21.70 -0.33 -8.82
C ALA A 591 21.66 1.08 -8.22
N ALA A 592 20.60 1.84 -8.51
CA ALA A 592 20.42 3.18 -7.96
C ALA A 592 19.86 3.16 -6.53
N ILE A 593 19.11 2.11 -6.20
CA ILE A 593 18.62 1.76 -4.87
C ILE A 593 18.78 0.24 -4.72
N HIS A 594 19.24 -0.26 -3.57
CA HIS A 594 19.28 -1.68 -3.27
C HIS A 594 19.03 -1.98 -1.77
N TYR A 595 18.13 -2.90 -1.44
CA TYR A 595 17.79 -3.17 -0.03
C TYR A 595 17.57 -4.65 0.28
N ASP A 596 17.87 -5.04 1.52
CA ASP A 596 17.81 -6.42 1.99
C ASP A 596 16.68 -6.67 3.00
N TYR A 597 16.52 -7.91 3.50
CA TYR A 597 15.49 -8.26 4.49
C TYR A 597 15.69 -7.59 5.86
N ASP A 598 16.95 -7.39 6.25
CA ASP A 598 17.35 -6.86 7.56
C ASP A 598 17.58 -5.36 7.52
N SER A 599 17.31 -4.72 6.38
CA SER A 599 17.35 -3.28 6.17
C SER A 599 16.28 -2.59 7.04
N ARG A 600 16.56 -2.56 8.34
CA ARG A 600 15.92 -1.74 9.36
C ARG A 600 16.34 -0.27 9.25
N SER A 601 17.10 0.09 8.22
CA SER A 601 17.79 1.37 7.98
C SER A 601 17.33 1.95 6.64
N TYR A 602 16.21 2.68 6.59
CA TYR A 602 16.08 4.15 6.75
C TYR A 602 16.78 5.06 5.73
N THR A 603 17.73 4.58 4.91
CA THR A 603 18.43 5.44 3.93
C THR A 603 17.96 5.28 2.49
N GLU A 604 17.43 4.13 2.10
CA GLU A 604 17.22 3.81 0.67
C GLU A 604 15.77 3.75 0.19
N LEU A 605 14.78 3.67 1.09
CA LEU A 605 13.36 3.77 0.73
C LEU A 605 12.57 4.84 1.51
N GLY A 606 13.18 5.51 2.50
CA GLY A 606 12.64 6.74 3.10
C GLY A 606 11.24 6.63 3.73
N ILE A 607 10.73 5.42 3.96
CA ILE A 607 9.44 5.16 4.61
C ILE A 607 9.65 4.04 5.59
N ALA A 608 9.09 4.17 6.78
CA ALA A 608 8.96 3.05 7.68
C ALA A 608 7.48 2.83 8.03
N GLN A 609 7.10 1.57 7.95
CA GLN A 609 6.13 1.03 8.87
C GLN A 609 6.89 -0.05 9.63
N THR A 610 6.91 0.08 10.95
CA THR A 610 7.40 -0.98 11.82
C THR A 610 6.53 -2.21 11.65
N PHE A 611 7.16 -3.39 11.59
CA PHE A 611 6.59 -4.76 11.65
C PHE A 611 6.43 -5.58 10.36
N LEU A 612 6.75 -5.07 9.15
CA LEU A 612 6.69 -5.90 7.94
C LEU A 612 8.08 -6.43 7.53
N GLN A 613 8.23 -7.75 7.59
CA GLN A 613 9.38 -8.49 7.04
C GLN A 613 9.12 -8.77 5.55
N GLY A 614 10.11 -8.54 4.68
CA GLY A 614 10.00 -8.80 3.25
C GLY A 614 10.70 -7.77 2.36
N ARG A 615 10.82 -8.11 1.07
CA ARG A 615 11.26 -7.23 -0.02
C ARG A 615 10.56 -7.63 -1.31
N THR A 616 10.00 -6.66 -2.02
CA THR A 616 9.56 -6.77 -3.41
C THR A 616 9.53 -5.37 -4.03
N ALA A 617 10.64 -4.97 -4.67
CA ALA A 617 10.74 -3.68 -5.37
C ALA A 617 10.02 -3.71 -6.71
N ILE A 618 9.12 -2.76 -6.93
CA ILE A 618 8.36 -2.61 -8.18
C ILE A 618 8.49 -1.16 -8.64
N ALA A 619 9.08 -0.92 -9.81
CA ALA A 619 9.03 0.40 -10.44
C ALA A 619 7.67 0.56 -11.12
N GLY A 620 6.79 1.34 -10.49
CA GLY A 620 5.43 1.57 -10.96
C GLY A 620 5.38 2.56 -12.11
N ALA A 621 5.09 3.83 -11.82
CA ALA A 621 4.89 4.87 -12.83
C ALA A 621 5.77 6.10 -12.59
N TYR A 622 6.13 6.83 -13.65
CA TYR A 622 6.84 8.09 -13.52
C TYR A 622 5.87 9.28 -13.46
N TYR A 623 5.89 10.03 -12.38
CA TYR A 623 5.05 11.22 -12.21
C TYR A 623 5.78 12.47 -12.72
N SER A 624 5.51 12.84 -13.98
CA SER A 624 6.09 14.00 -14.66
C SER A 624 5.35 15.31 -14.33
N THR A 625 5.75 16.40 -14.99
CA THR A 625 5.15 17.72 -14.82
C THR A 625 3.75 17.79 -15.45
N GLN A 626 2.72 17.94 -14.63
CA GLN A 626 1.32 18.02 -15.08
C GLN A 626 0.96 19.36 -15.76
N PRO A 627 -0.04 19.38 -16.66
CA PRO A 627 -0.62 20.62 -17.14
C PRO A 627 -1.27 21.39 -15.98
N ALA A 628 -1.03 22.70 -15.91
CA ALA A 628 -1.48 23.61 -14.83
C ALA A 628 -3.01 23.70 -14.61
N SER A 629 -3.82 22.90 -15.31
CA SER A 629 -5.28 22.88 -15.25
C SER A 629 -5.88 21.66 -14.55
N ALA A 630 -5.08 20.67 -14.13
CA ALA A 630 -5.57 19.47 -13.49
C ALA A 630 -5.88 19.73 -11.99
N SER A 631 -7.16 19.83 -11.64
CA SER A 631 -7.61 20.09 -10.26
C SER A 631 -7.49 18.88 -9.33
N GLU A 632 -7.20 17.69 -9.89
CA GLU A 632 -7.15 16.40 -9.17
C GLU A 632 -5.75 15.75 -9.17
N ALA A 633 -4.75 16.43 -9.75
CA ALA A 633 -3.38 15.93 -9.88
C ALA A 633 -2.66 15.82 -8.53
N LEU A 634 -1.82 14.79 -8.34
CA LEU A 634 -0.96 14.66 -7.15
C LEU A 634 -0.17 15.95 -6.82
N PRO A 635 0.21 16.18 -5.55
CA PRO A 635 0.92 17.39 -5.12
C PRO A 635 2.26 17.60 -5.84
N GLY A 636 2.64 18.88 -5.99
CA GLY A 636 3.89 19.27 -6.66
C GLY A 636 5.18 18.71 -6.03
N TYR A 637 5.18 18.29 -4.77
CA TYR A 637 6.37 17.64 -4.17
C TYR A 637 6.65 16.23 -4.73
N LEU A 638 5.64 15.60 -5.34
CA LEU A 638 5.77 14.32 -6.05
C LEU A 638 6.23 14.47 -7.49
N GLN A 639 6.26 15.70 -8.03
CA GLN A 639 6.70 16.00 -9.38
C GLN A 639 8.16 15.56 -9.63
N ASP A 640 8.39 15.05 -10.84
CA ASP A 640 9.68 14.54 -11.32
C ASP A 640 10.20 13.33 -10.51
N ARG A 641 9.29 12.46 -10.08
CA ARG A 641 9.61 11.26 -9.30
C ARG A 641 9.08 10.00 -9.96
N LEU A 642 9.88 8.94 -9.85
CA LEU A 642 9.41 7.58 -10.04
C LEU A 642 8.58 7.18 -8.80
N ILE A 643 7.37 6.69 -9.01
CA ILE A 643 6.56 6.05 -7.98
C ILE A 643 6.95 4.56 -7.93
N VAL A 644 7.62 4.17 -6.85
CA VAL A 644 8.00 2.79 -6.53
C VAL A 644 6.95 2.21 -5.60
N THR A 645 6.48 1.00 -5.88
CA THR A 645 5.64 0.24 -4.93
C THR A 645 6.47 -0.83 -4.23
N GLU A 646 6.10 -1.12 -2.99
CA GLU A 646 6.70 -2.18 -2.20
C GLU A 646 5.58 -3.14 -1.77
N TRP A 647 5.54 -4.30 -2.42
CA TRP A 647 4.42 -5.23 -2.31
C TRP A 647 4.32 -5.87 -0.92
N THR A 648 5.44 -6.18 -0.26
CA THR A 648 5.45 -6.83 1.07
C THR A 648 5.18 -5.86 2.22
N ARG A 649 5.43 -4.56 1.99
CA ARG A 649 5.38 -3.48 2.99
C ARG A 649 4.20 -2.53 2.78
N ASP A 650 3.28 -2.86 1.88
CA ASP A 650 1.99 -2.16 1.72
C ASP A 650 2.13 -0.64 1.45
N LEU A 651 3.17 -0.21 0.72
CA LEU A 651 3.52 1.22 0.59
C LEU A 651 3.90 1.66 -0.83
N LEU A 652 3.83 2.98 -1.05
CA LEU A 652 4.28 3.69 -2.25
C LEU A 652 5.31 4.79 -1.88
N VAL A 653 6.39 4.88 -2.65
CA VAL A 653 7.48 5.86 -2.48
C VAL A 653 7.73 6.62 -3.78
N GLY A 654 7.84 7.94 -3.72
CA GLY A 654 8.33 8.79 -4.80
C GLY A 654 9.86 8.98 -4.74
N ALA A 655 10.59 8.35 -5.66
CA ALA A 655 12.04 8.47 -5.81
C ALA A 655 12.43 9.49 -6.89
N ARG A 656 13.28 10.46 -6.53
CA ARG A 656 13.88 11.42 -7.45
C ARG A 656 15.33 11.05 -7.70
N PHE A 657 15.78 11.15 -8.95
CA PHE A 657 17.13 10.80 -9.36
C PHE A 657 17.83 11.99 -10.00
N THR A 658 19.15 12.09 -9.80
CA THR A 658 19.99 13.08 -10.47
C THR A 658 20.08 12.80 -11.98
N ALA A 659 20.64 13.74 -12.73
CA ALA A 659 20.94 13.52 -14.15
C ALA A 659 21.91 12.34 -14.38
N ALA A 660 22.71 11.95 -13.38
CA ALA A 660 23.61 10.80 -13.47
C ALA A 660 22.95 9.45 -13.11
N GLY A 661 21.67 9.46 -12.70
CA GLY A 661 20.94 8.25 -12.29
C GLY A 661 21.09 7.90 -10.80
N GLU A 662 21.79 8.72 -10.02
CA GLU A 662 21.93 8.53 -8.56
C GLU A 662 20.66 8.98 -7.83
N LEU A 663 20.29 8.29 -6.75
CA LEU A 663 19.16 8.68 -5.90
C LEU A 663 19.42 10.07 -5.26
N GLU A 664 18.51 11.01 -5.49
CA GLU A 664 18.56 12.37 -4.93
C GLU A 664 17.70 12.51 -3.67
N SER A 665 16.47 11.99 -3.70
CA SER A 665 15.55 12.06 -2.55
C SER A 665 14.38 11.09 -2.66
N LEU A 666 13.80 10.73 -1.51
CA LEU A 666 12.61 9.89 -1.39
C LEU A 666 11.50 10.65 -0.68
N ARG A 667 10.25 10.37 -1.05
CA ARG A 667 9.05 10.94 -0.44
C ARG A 667 7.96 9.87 -0.34
N GLY A 668 7.32 9.73 0.81
CA GLY A 668 6.14 8.88 0.91
C GLY A 668 5.01 9.38 0.01
N VAL A 669 4.36 8.45 -0.68
CA VAL A 669 3.11 8.71 -1.41
C VAL A 669 1.99 8.19 -0.52
N LEU A 670 1.24 9.11 0.10
CA LEU A 670 0.26 8.77 1.14
C LEU A 670 0.84 7.81 2.20
N PRO A 671 1.93 8.17 2.91
CA PRO A 671 2.59 7.24 3.85
C PRO A 671 1.71 6.80 5.03
N TRP A 672 0.56 7.46 5.24
CA TRP A 672 -0.47 7.10 6.21
C TRP A 672 -1.54 6.16 5.65
N GLU A 673 -1.63 6.00 4.32
CA GLU A 673 -2.55 5.08 3.69
C GLU A 673 -1.97 3.67 3.78
N ARG A 674 -2.80 2.71 4.20
CA ARG A 674 -2.44 1.30 4.13
C ARG A 674 -2.93 0.75 2.81
N PHE A 675 -2.01 0.57 1.87
CA PHE A 675 -2.29 -0.19 0.66
C PHE A 675 -2.33 -1.68 0.99
N ILE A 676 -2.93 -2.48 0.11
CA ILE A 676 -2.91 -3.93 0.27
C ILE A 676 -2.14 -4.51 -0.89
N ARG A 677 -0.83 -4.74 -0.67
CA ARG A 677 0.08 -5.32 -1.66
C ARG A 677 -0.03 -4.64 -3.03
N PRO A 678 0.34 -3.35 -3.12
CA PRO A 678 0.24 -2.58 -4.36
C PRO A 678 1.16 -3.19 -5.43
N ILE A 679 0.55 -3.77 -6.47
CA ILE A 679 1.25 -4.57 -7.50
C ILE A 679 1.48 -3.78 -8.80
N ASP A 680 0.70 -2.73 -9.01
CA ASP A 680 0.84 -1.82 -10.15
C ASP A 680 0.30 -0.43 -9.80
N VAL A 681 0.85 0.61 -10.43
CA VAL A 681 0.34 1.98 -10.34
C VAL A 681 0.40 2.65 -11.70
N GLU A 682 -0.58 3.49 -11.97
CA GLU A 682 -0.69 4.18 -13.27
C GLU A 682 -1.05 5.65 -13.04
N VAL A 683 -0.43 6.55 -13.82
CA VAL A 683 -0.73 7.99 -13.75
C VAL A 683 -1.71 8.34 -14.87
N GLY A 684 -2.92 8.74 -14.51
CA GLY A 684 -3.94 9.16 -15.46
C GLY A 684 -3.60 10.47 -16.17
N PRO A 685 -4.31 10.81 -17.27
CA PRO A 685 -4.09 12.04 -18.04
C PRO A 685 -4.38 13.33 -17.24
N ASP A 686 -5.17 13.22 -16.17
CA ASP A 686 -5.47 14.32 -15.24
C ASP A 686 -4.49 14.37 -14.05
N GLY A 687 -3.44 13.55 -14.04
CA GLY A 687 -2.46 13.45 -12.95
C GLY A 687 -2.96 12.76 -11.68
N GLU A 688 -4.13 12.13 -11.74
CA GLU A 688 -4.61 11.20 -10.72
C GLU A 688 -3.77 9.92 -10.73
N LEU A 689 -3.60 9.31 -9.56
CA LEU A 689 -2.85 8.07 -9.43
C LEU A 689 -3.83 6.91 -9.25
N PHE A 690 -3.79 5.94 -10.15
CA PHE A 690 -4.44 4.66 -9.98
C PHE A 690 -3.50 3.68 -9.28
N VAL A 691 -4.05 2.86 -8.40
CA VAL A 691 -3.31 1.84 -7.64
C VAL A 691 -4.05 0.51 -7.76
N LEU A 692 -3.33 -0.51 -8.24
CA LEU A 692 -3.80 -1.89 -8.28
C LEU A 692 -3.32 -2.58 -7.01
N GLU A 693 -4.24 -2.94 -6.14
CA GLU A 693 -3.97 -3.62 -4.88
C GLU A 693 -4.25 -5.10 -5.07
N PHE A 694 -3.21 -5.93 -4.94
CA PHE A 694 -3.32 -7.37 -5.21
C PHE A 694 -4.28 -8.06 -4.24
N GLY A 695 -4.34 -7.57 -2.99
CA GLY A 695 -5.14 -8.08 -1.86
C GLY A 695 -4.36 -8.99 -0.88
N SER A 696 -4.89 -9.22 0.33
CA SER A 696 -4.19 -9.86 1.46
C SER A 696 -4.12 -11.38 1.46
N ALA A 697 -4.96 -12.08 0.69
CA ALA A 697 -4.93 -13.53 0.60
C ALA A 697 -3.71 -14.03 -0.20
N PHE A 698 -3.20 -15.20 0.18
CA PHE A 698 -2.20 -15.94 -0.62
C PHE A 698 -2.85 -16.74 -1.75
N PHE A 699 -4.16 -16.90 -1.66
CA PHE A 699 -5.02 -17.60 -2.59
C PHE A 699 -5.65 -16.56 -3.52
N GLY A 700 -6.02 -16.95 -4.74
CA GLY A 700 -6.69 -16.08 -5.71
C GLY A 700 -8.09 -15.61 -5.28
N ASP A 701 -8.55 -15.93 -4.07
CA ASP A 701 -9.70 -15.31 -3.42
C ASP A 701 -9.24 -14.11 -2.61
N ASN A 702 -9.25 -12.96 -3.25
CA ASN A 702 -8.70 -11.74 -2.69
C ASN A 702 -9.81 -10.70 -2.59
N ASP A 703 -10.75 -10.97 -1.66
CA ASP A 703 -11.95 -10.16 -1.41
C ASP A 703 -11.65 -8.68 -1.11
N ASP A 704 -10.41 -8.38 -0.70
CA ASP A 704 -9.94 -7.02 -0.44
C ASP A 704 -9.05 -6.43 -1.54
N ALA A 705 -8.81 -7.19 -2.62
CA ALA A 705 -8.17 -6.72 -3.84
C ALA A 705 -9.06 -5.71 -4.54
N ARG A 706 -8.43 -4.68 -5.11
CA ARG A 706 -9.17 -3.57 -5.67
C ARG A 706 -8.32 -2.78 -6.65
N VAL A 707 -9.02 -2.06 -7.51
CA VAL A 707 -8.49 -0.90 -8.20
C VAL A 707 -8.91 0.32 -7.42
N SER A 708 -7.96 1.13 -7.00
CA SER A 708 -8.18 2.40 -6.29
C SER A 708 -7.71 3.57 -7.15
N ARG A 709 -8.35 4.74 -7.01
CA ARG A 709 -7.80 6.01 -7.49
C ARG A 709 -7.53 6.95 -6.33
N ILE A 710 -6.48 7.74 -6.44
CA ILE A 710 -6.10 8.78 -5.50
C ILE A 710 -6.35 10.12 -6.16
N GLN A 711 -7.26 10.89 -5.57
CA GLN A 711 -7.51 12.28 -5.96
C GLN A 711 -6.78 13.21 -4.99
N TYR A 712 -6.25 14.32 -5.50
CA TYR A 712 -5.67 15.39 -4.68
C TYR A 712 -6.29 16.75 -4.98
N SER A 713 -6.39 17.64 -4.00
CA SER A 713 -6.79 19.03 -4.23
C SER A 713 -6.02 19.97 -3.31
N GLU A 714 -5.29 20.92 -3.89
CA GLU A 714 -4.59 21.96 -3.12
C GLU A 714 -5.56 22.76 -2.23
N THR A 715 -6.78 23.02 -2.74
CA THR A 715 -7.82 23.77 -2.03
C THR A 715 -8.64 22.91 -1.07
N GLY A 716 -8.49 21.58 -1.12
CA GLY A 716 -9.36 20.63 -0.41
C GLY A 716 -10.77 20.53 -1.00
N GLU A 717 -11.00 21.08 -2.20
CA GLU A 717 -12.27 21.00 -2.90
C GLU A 717 -12.40 19.67 -3.67
N LEU A 718 -12.45 18.57 -2.92
CA LEU A 718 -12.57 17.23 -3.47
C LEU A 718 -14.03 16.77 -3.55
N ARG A 719 -14.32 15.92 -4.54
CA ARG A 719 -15.61 15.20 -4.62
C ARG A 719 -15.72 14.22 -3.46
N PRO A 720 -16.93 13.96 -2.94
CA PRO A 720 -17.13 12.87 -1.99
C PRO A 720 -16.83 11.51 -2.62
N ALA A 721 -16.38 10.57 -1.79
CA ALA A 721 -16.22 9.17 -2.14
C ALA A 721 -17.48 8.39 -1.74
N ALA A 722 -18.14 7.76 -2.72
CA ALA A 722 -19.18 6.77 -2.43
C ALA A 722 -18.51 5.46 -1.99
N VAL A 723 -18.98 4.91 -0.87
CA VAL A 723 -18.64 3.56 -0.40
C VAL A 723 -19.94 2.78 -0.29
N LEU A 724 -20.03 1.68 -1.05
CA LEU A 724 -21.22 0.84 -1.13
C LEU A 724 -20.93 -0.52 -0.47
N ASP A 725 -21.58 -0.76 0.66
CA ASP A 725 -21.65 -2.06 1.31
C ASP A 725 -22.98 -2.77 0.98
N ALA A 726 -22.89 -4.07 0.69
CA ALA A 726 -24.02 -4.93 0.38
C ALA A 726 -23.88 -6.24 1.14
N SER A 727 -24.91 -6.61 1.92
CA SER A 727 -24.86 -7.81 2.77
C SER A 727 -24.68 -9.13 2.01
N SER A 728 -25.02 -9.15 0.72
CA SER A 728 -24.73 -10.24 -0.20
C SER A 728 -24.67 -9.71 -1.62
N ILE A 729 -23.73 -10.23 -2.42
CA ILE A 729 -23.59 -9.90 -3.85
C ILE A 729 -24.11 -10.99 -4.77
N SER A 730 -24.55 -12.13 -4.20
CA SER A 730 -25.12 -13.25 -4.93
C SER A 730 -26.07 -14.06 -4.04
N GLY A 731 -26.92 -14.90 -4.63
CA GLY A 731 -27.77 -15.82 -3.88
C GLY A 731 -29.06 -16.20 -4.58
N PRO A 732 -29.82 -17.19 -4.06
CA PRO A 732 -31.04 -17.66 -4.69
C PRO A 732 -32.13 -16.59 -4.64
N THR A 733 -33.05 -16.60 -5.63
CA THR A 733 -34.20 -15.70 -5.60
C THR A 733 -35.34 -16.24 -4.71
N PRO A 734 -36.04 -15.37 -3.94
CA PRO A 734 -35.80 -13.94 -3.81
C PRO A 734 -34.54 -13.66 -2.95
N LEU A 735 -33.66 -12.80 -3.47
CA LEU A 735 -32.44 -12.39 -2.79
C LEU A 735 -32.69 -11.07 -2.05
N THR A 736 -32.68 -11.10 -0.72
CA THR A 736 -32.74 -9.89 0.11
C THR A 736 -31.33 -9.37 0.35
N VAL A 737 -31.08 -8.11 0.00
CA VAL A 737 -29.79 -7.43 0.22
C VAL A 737 -30.02 -6.20 1.09
N SER A 738 -29.28 -6.09 2.19
CA SER A 738 -29.16 -4.86 2.95
C SER A 738 -28.04 -4.02 2.34
N PHE A 739 -28.37 -2.80 1.92
CA PHE A 739 -27.41 -1.82 1.38
C PHE A 739 -27.06 -0.78 2.45
N SER A 740 -25.80 -0.37 2.49
CA SER A 740 -25.32 0.74 3.33
C SER A 740 -24.33 1.62 2.57
N GLY A 741 -24.55 2.93 2.65
CA GLY A 741 -23.66 3.96 2.10
C GLY A 741 -22.92 4.73 3.19
N ARG A 742 -23.08 4.35 4.46
CA ARG A 742 -22.67 5.15 5.63
C ARG A 742 -21.17 5.40 5.73
N ASP A 743 -20.36 4.53 5.14
CA ASP A 743 -18.91 4.65 5.11
C ASP A 743 -18.41 5.59 4.00
N SER A 744 -19.33 6.19 3.23
CA SER A 744 -19.01 7.23 2.26
C SER A 744 -18.40 8.45 2.93
N VAL A 745 -17.38 9.03 2.29
CA VAL A 745 -16.58 10.12 2.87
C VAL A 745 -16.79 11.41 2.09
N ALA A 746 -17.01 12.51 2.80
CA ALA A 746 -16.97 13.85 2.21
C ALA A 746 -15.64 14.52 2.62
N PRO A 747 -14.69 14.66 1.69
CA PRO A 747 -13.43 15.36 1.97
C PRO A 747 -13.66 16.87 2.13
N GLY A 748 -13.04 17.44 3.16
CA GLY A 748 -13.08 18.87 3.49
C GLY A 748 -13.56 19.13 4.92
N ARG A 749 -12.98 20.15 5.58
CA ARG A 749 -13.14 20.44 7.02
C ARG A 749 -14.61 20.54 7.52
N ILE A 750 -15.52 21.01 6.67
CA ILE A 750 -16.96 21.17 7.00
C ILE A 750 -17.88 20.30 6.14
N ALA A 751 -17.31 19.57 5.18
CA ALA A 751 -18.05 18.75 4.26
C ALA A 751 -18.53 17.48 4.98
N ARG A 752 -19.79 17.13 4.79
CA ARG A 752 -20.38 15.88 5.26
C ARG A 752 -21.31 15.34 4.19
N ILE A 753 -21.51 14.04 4.13
CA ILE A 753 -22.49 13.45 3.23
C ILE A 753 -23.88 14.00 3.60
N GLN A 754 -24.53 14.66 2.64
CA GLN A 754 -25.82 15.31 2.78
C GLN A 754 -26.95 14.41 2.28
N SER A 755 -26.73 13.71 1.17
CA SER A 755 -27.74 12.81 0.58
C SER A 755 -27.11 11.66 -0.19
N TYR A 756 -27.91 10.61 -0.35
CA TYR A 756 -27.59 9.39 -1.09
C TYR A 756 -28.56 9.28 -2.27
N GLU A 757 -28.07 8.78 -3.41
CA GLU A 757 -28.87 8.42 -4.56
C GLU A 757 -28.51 6.97 -4.94
N TRP A 758 -29.44 6.06 -4.69
CA TRP A 758 -29.31 4.64 -4.99
C TRP A 758 -30.14 4.26 -6.21
N ASP A 759 -29.53 3.62 -7.18
CA ASP A 759 -30.17 2.92 -8.30
C ASP A 759 -29.76 1.45 -8.16
N VAL A 760 -30.66 0.58 -7.70
CA VAL A 760 -30.28 -0.79 -7.30
C VAL A 760 -30.42 -1.81 -8.43
N ASP A 761 -31.05 -1.44 -9.53
CA ASP A 761 -31.23 -2.32 -10.69
C ASP A 761 -30.50 -1.83 -11.96
N GLY A 762 -29.92 -0.63 -11.92
CA GLY A 762 -29.10 -0.05 -12.98
C GLY A 762 -29.92 0.56 -14.12
N ASP A 763 -31.22 0.83 -13.89
CA ASP A 763 -32.15 1.34 -14.90
C ASP A 763 -32.07 2.87 -15.12
N GLY A 764 -31.26 3.56 -14.32
CA GLY A 764 -31.05 5.00 -14.33
C GLY A 764 -32.05 5.78 -13.47
N THR A 765 -32.89 5.11 -12.67
CA THR A 765 -33.82 5.73 -11.74
C THR A 765 -33.36 5.55 -10.29
N VAL A 766 -33.59 6.58 -9.46
CA VAL A 766 -33.23 6.52 -8.04
C VAL A 766 -34.32 5.80 -7.26
N ASP A 767 -34.01 4.62 -6.73
CA ASP A 767 -34.87 3.78 -5.91
C ASP A 767 -34.93 4.23 -4.45
N SER A 768 -33.82 4.73 -3.92
CA SER A 768 -33.70 5.12 -2.51
C SER A 768 -32.77 6.31 -2.29
N THR A 769 -33.04 7.08 -1.23
CA THR A 769 -32.17 8.15 -0.75
C THR A 769 -31.77 7.97 0.72
N GLU A 770 -32.07 6.79 1.30
CA GLU A 770 -31.69 6.46 2.67
C GLU A 770 -30.21 6.07 2.76
N ALA A 771 -29.57 6.34 3.89
CA ALA A 771 -28.17 5.94 4.12
C ALA A 771 -27.99 4.42 4.19
N SER A 772 -29.04 3.70 4.59
CA SER A 772 -29.10 2.23 4.61
C SER A 772 -30.54 1.75 4.46
N PHE A 773 -30.79 0.71 3.68
CA PHE A 773 -32.12 0.13 3.45
C PHE A 773 -32.01 -1.33 2.97
N GLU A 774 -33.13 -2.04 2.89
CA GLU A 774 -33.20 -3.38 2.30
C GLU A 774 -33.89 -3.34 0.93
N HIS A 775 -33.37 -4.12 -0.02
CA HIS A 775 -34.00 -4.38 -1.31
C HIS A 775 -34.15 -5.90 -1.53
N VAL A 776 -35.18 -6.30 -2.28
CA VAL A 776 -35.47 -7.71 -2.56
C VAL A 776 -35.52 -7.96 -4.07
N TYR A 777 -34.51 -8.62 -4.61
CA TYR A 777 -34.47 -9.07 -6.00
C TYR A 777 -35.32 -10.34 -6.14
N THR A 778 -36.50 -10.18 -6.72
CA THR A 778 -37.47 -11.30 -6.86
C THR A 778 -37.33 -12.07 -8.17
N ALA A 779 -36.72 -11.46 -9.18
CA ALA A 779 -36.42 -12.08 -10.46
C ALA A 779 -34.93 -12.46 -10.50
N PRO A 780 -34.60 -13.61 -11.10
CA PRO A 780 -33.20 -13.97 -11.30
C PRO A 780 -32.60 -13.07 -12.39
N GLY A 781 -31.34 -12.68 -12.21
CA GLY A 781 -30.61 -11.78 -13.09
C GLY A 781 -29.37 -11.16 -12.45
N VAL A 782 -28.56 -10.49 -13.28
CA VAL A 782 -27.43 -9.66 -12.85
C VAL A 782 -27.88 -8.21 -12.82
N PHE A 783 -27.82 -7.59 -11.64
CA PHE A 783 -28.22 -6.21 -11.40
C PHE A 783 -26.99 -5.37 -11.05
N GLU A 784 -27.02 -4.07 -11.37
CA GLU A 784 -25.98 -3.12 -10.98
C GLU A 784 -26.54 -2.22 -9.90
N ALA A 785 -26.10 -2.41 -8.66
CA ALA A 785 -26.39 -1.47 -7.59
C ALA A 785 -25.39 -0.30 -7.65
N ILE A 786 -25.90 0.91 -7.84
CA ILE A 786 -25.15 2.13 -8.07
C ILE A 786 -25.42 3.10 -6.93
N LEU A 787 -24.35 3.57 -6.29
CA LEU A 787 -24.41 4.64 -5.28
C LEU A 787 -23.73 5.90 -5.80
N THR A 788 -24.48 7.02 -5.79
CA THR A 788 -23.91 8.36 -5.84
C THR A 788 -24.20 9.09 -4.53
N VAL A 789 -23.20 9.74 -3.94
CA VAL A 789 -23.37 10.58 -2.75
C VAL A 789 -23.17 12.05 -3.07
N ILE A 790 -23.88 12.90 -2.34
CA ILE A 790 -23.78 14.36 -2.45
C ILE A 790 -23.39 14.90 -1.10
N ASP A 791 -22.36 15.72 -1.04
CA ASP A 791 -21.93 16.36 0.20
C ASP A 791 -22.70 17.66 0.49
N SER A 792 -22.47 18.21 1.67
CA SER A 792 -23.09 19.46 2.14
C SER A 792 -22.71 20.71 1.34
N GLU A 793 -21.73 20.60 0.43
CA GLU A 793 -21.34 21.66 -0.51
C GLU A 793 -21.99 21.47 -1.90
N GLY A 794 -22.77 20.39 -2.08
CA GLY A 794 -23.47 20.07 -3.31
C GLY A 794 -22.61 19.34 -4.34
N ARG A 795 -21.40 18.89 -3.98
CA ARG A 795 -20.52 18.13 -4.87
C ARG A 795 -20.98 16.69 -4.92
N ARG A 796 -20.96 16.09 -6.11
CA ARG A 796 -21.38 14.71 -6.37
C ARG A 796 -20.16 13.80 -6.52
N SER A 797 -20.24 12.62 -5.91
CA SER A 797 -19.27 11.55 -6.16
C SER A 797 -19.35 11.07 -7.60
N PHE A 798 -18.33 10.35 -8.04
CA PHE A 798 -18.55 9.43 -9.14
C PHE A 798 -19.44 8.28 -8.67
N PRO A 799 -20.20 7.63 -9.57
CA PRO A 799 -20.99 6.46 -9.21
C PRO A 799 -20.07 5.31 -8.76
N PHE A 800 -20.38 4.68 -7.63
CA PHE A 800 -19.80 3.40 -7.23
C PHE A 800 -20.77 2.30 -7.66
N VAL A 801 -20.29 1.29 -8.41
CA VAL A 801 -21.13 0.25 -8.99
C VAL A 801 -20.77 -1.12 -8.39
N ARG A 802 -21.79 -1.87 -7.98
CA ARG A 802 -21.70 -3.22 -7.44
C ARG A 802 -22.57 -4.17 -8.25
N LYS A 803 -22.00 -5.25 -8.80
CA LYS A 803 -22.79 -6.30 -9.43
C LYS A 803 -23.46 -7.19 -8.37
N ILE A 804 -24.77 -7.42 -8.52
CA ILE A 804 -25.58 -8.31 -7.68
C ILE A 804 -26.15 -9.44 -8.54
N ASN A 805 -25.77 -10.68 -8.26
CA ASN A 805 -26.23 -11.88 -8.97
C ASN A 805 -27.37 -12.56 -8.23
N ALA A 806 -28.62 -12.22 -8.56
CA ALA A 806 -29.78 -12.88 -7.98
C ALA A 806 -30.14 -14.13 -8.80
N GLY A 807 -30.30 -15.28 -8.17
CA GLY A 807 -30.63 -16.55 -8.83
C GLY A 807 -29.46 -17.47 -9.16
N ASN A 808 -28.23 -17.10 -8.75
CA ASN A 808 -27.07 -17.98 -8.78
C ASN A 808 -26.29 -17.88 -7.45
N THR A 809 -25.71 -18.98 -6.98
CA THR A 809 -24.83 -19.01 -5.80
C THR A 809 -23.42 -19.46 -6.20
N PRO A 810 -22.35 -18.87 -5.62
CA PRO A 810 -21.01 -19.39 -5.85
C PRO A 810 -20.91 -20.83 -5.33
N PRO A 811 -20.22 -21.72 -6.06
CA PRO A 811 -19.94 -23.07 -5.57
C PRO A 811 -19.25 -23.07 -4.21
N VAL A 812 -19.62 -24.02 -3.37
CA VAL A 812 -18.96 -24.26 -2.08
C VAL A 812 -17.98 -25.41 -2.25
N LEU A 813 -16.69 -25.13 -2.06
CA LEU A 813 -15.63 -26.14 -2.07
C LEU A 813 -15.09 -26.38 -0.66
N GLN A 814 -14.70 -27.62 -0.39
CA GLN A 814 -14.06 -28.01 0.85
C GLN A 814 -12.93 -29.00 0.58
N ILE A 815 -11.73 -28.68 1.06
CA ILE A 815 -10.59 -29.61 1.06
C ILE A 815 -10.75 -30.54 2.26
N GLU A 816 -10.73 -31.84 2.01
CA GLU A 816 -10.88 -32.91 2.99
C GLU A 816 -9.70 -33.88 3.01
N ASN A 817 -9.56 -34.62 4.11
CA ASN A 817 -8.71 -35.80 4.14
C ASN A 817 -9.31 -36.92 3.24
N SER A 818 -8.47 -37.75 2.63
CA SER A 818 -8.96 -38.91 1.85
C SER A 818 -9.77 -39.92 2.67
N SER A 819 -9.63 -39.91 4.01
CA SER A 819 -10.46 -40.69 4.93
C SER A 819 -11.83 -40.07 5.24
N GLY A 820 -12.13 -38.90 4.67
CA GLY A 820 -13.30 -38.07 4.92
C GLY A 820 -13.08 -37.01 6.00
N GLY A 821 -13.79 -35.89 5.86
CA GLY A 821 -13.80 -34.77 6.79
C GLY A 821 -12.79 -33.67 6.48
N ALA A 822 -13.20 -32.42 6.73
CA ALA A 822 -12.45 -31.19 6.53
C ALA A 822 -10.96 -31.30 6.92
N PHE A 823 -10.08 -30.91 6.00
CA PHE A 823 -8.67 -30.73 6.28
C PHE A 823 -8.44 -29.36 6.94
N PRO A 824 -7.96 -29.28 8.19
CA PRO A 824 -7.84 -28.00 8.88
C PRO A 824 -6.75 -27.10 8.26
N ASN A 825 -7.08 -25.83 8.04
CA ASN A 825 -6.09 -24.81 7.66
C ASN A 825 -5.05 -24.63 8.78
N GLY A 826 -3.77 -24.52 8.41
CA GLY A 826 -2.64 -24.41 9.34
C GLY A 826 -2.20 -25.75 9.95
N THR A 827 -2.67 -26.88 9.42
CA THR A 827 -2.24 -28.21 9.89
C THR A 827 -0.72 -28.36 9.77
N THR A 828 -0.09 -28.84 10.83
CA THR A 828 1.35 -29.14 10.83
C THR A 828 1.61 -30.62 10.57
N VAL A 829 2.50 -30.92 9.64
CA VAL A 829 2.85 -32.29 9.22
C VAL A 829 4.37 -32.47 9.19
N PRO A 830 4.89 -33.67 9.52
CA PRO A 830 6.32 -33.93 9.35
C PRO A 830 6.74 -33.83 7.88
N SER A 831 7.95 -33.36 7.62
CA SER A 831 8.57 -33.41 6.29
C SER A 831 8.64 -34.85 5.75
N GLY A 832 8.39 -35.02 4.45
CA GLY A 832 8.32 -36.34 3.79
C GLY A 832 7.04 -37.14 4.06
N THR A 833 6.00 -36.48 4.58
CA THR A 833 4.68 -37.09 4.71
C THR A 833 3.99 -37.01 3.35
N THR A 834 3.52 -38.14 2.83
CA THR A 834 2.60 -38.12 1.69
C THR A 834 1.21 -37.77 2.21
N LEU A 835 0.68 -36.61 1.79
CA LEU A 835 -0.71 -36.26 2.02
C LEU A 835 -1.57 -36.76 0.87
N GLU A 836 -2.75 -37.27 1.21
CA GLU A 836 -3.81 -37.64 0.27
C GLU A 836 -5.05 -36.83 0.63
N LEU A 837 -5.40 -35.88 -0.24
CA LEU A 837 -6.51 -34.96 -0.03
C LEU A 837 -7.56 -35.17 -1.12
N GLN A 838 -8.78 -34.77 -0.80
CA GLN A 838 -9.89 -34.75 -1.73
C GLN A 838 -10.64 -33.42 -1.64
N VAL A 839 -11.38 -33.08 -2.67
CA VAL A 839 -12.25 -31.91 -2.72
C VAL A 839 -13.69 -32.39 -2.77
N GLU A 840 -14.49 -31.94 -1.80
CA GLU A 840 -15.94 -31.97 -1.95
C GLU A 840 -16.37 -30.61 -2.49
N ALA A 841 -17.10 -30.61 -3.60
CA ALA A 841 -17.69 -29.43 -4.18
C ALA A 841 -19.21 -29.63 -4.26
N SER A 842 -19.94 -28.58 -3.93
CA SER A 842 -21.39 -28.53 -4.07
C SER A 842 -21.81 -27.18 -4.60
N ASP A 843 -22.78 -27.18 -5.48
CA ASP A 843 -23.40 -25.98 -6.01
C ASP A 843 -24.91 -26.15 -5.97
N ALA A 844 -25.66 -25.07 -5.75
CA ALA A 844 -27.11 -25.16 -5.62
C ALA A 844 -27.82 -25.23 -6.99
N GLU A 845 -27.18 -24.71 -8.04
CA GLU A 845 -27.71 -24.60 -9.38
C GLU A 845 -27.18 -25.71 -10.32
N ASP A 846 -26.00 -26.25 -10.04
CA ASP A 846 -25.38 -27.36 -10.77
C ASP A 846 -25.67 -28.74 -10.15
N ASP A 847 -26.51 -29.52 -10.85
CA ASP A 847 -26.87 -30.89 -10.45
C ASP A 847 -25.67 -31.87 -10.42
N GLU A 848 -24.61 -31.58 -11.18
CA GLU A 848 -23.40 -32.40 -11.27
C GLU A 848 -22.16 -31.53 -11.52
N ILE A 849 -21.17 -31.67 -10.63
CA ILE A 849 -19.82 -31.08 -10.74
C ILE A 849 -18.85 -32.20 -11.13
N LEU A 850 -18.20 -32.07 -12.28
CA LEU A 850 -17.24 -33.07 -12.75
C LEU A 850 -15.87 -32.79 -12.14
N CYS A 851 -15.18 -33.85 -11.72
CA CYS A 851 -13.84 -33.70 -11.12
C CYS A 851 -12.82 -33.05 -12.06
N GLU A 852 -12.98 -33.19 -13.36
CA GLU A 852 -12.09 -32.57 -14.35
C GLU A 852 -12.25 -31.04 -14.44
N ASP A 853 -13.36 -30.50 -13.93
CA ASP A 853 -13.64 -29.07 -13.88
C ASP A 853 -13.10 -28.41 -12.59
N ILE A 854 -12.76 -29.21 -11.57
CA ILE A 854 -12.11 -28.71 -10.36
C ILE A 854 -10.62 -28.57 -10.63
N THR A 855 -10.11 -27.35 -10.49
CA THR A 855 -8.67 -27.05 -10.60
C THR A 855 -8.07 -26.93 -9.21
N TRP A 856 -6.92 -27.55 -8.99
CA TRP A 856 -6.14 -27.38 -7.77
C TRP A 856 -4.73 -26.93 -8.08
N ASP A 857 -4.22 -26.04 -7.24
CA ASP A 857 -2.91 -25.42 -7.35
C ASP A 857 -2.16 -25.61 -6.02
N ARG A 858 -0.94 -26.14 -6.11
CA ARG A 858 -0.04 -26.29 -4.98
C ARG A 858 1.05 -25.23 -5.08
N ARG A 859 1.22 -24.50 -4.00
CA ARG A 859 2.14 -23.37 -3.89
C ARG A 859 3.13 -23.57 -2.74
N LEU A 860 4.38 -23.21 -2.97
CA LEU A 860 5.39 -23.09 -1.92
C LEU A 860 5.31 -21.69 -1.32
N GLY A 861 5.00 -21.61 -0.04
CA GLY A 861 4.92 -20.36 0.71
C GLY A 861 6.14 -20.14 1.59
N HIS A 862 6.54 -18.88 1.71
CA HIS A 862 7.51 -18.43 2.71
C HIS A 862 7.22 -16.98 3.10
N ASP A 863 7.50 -16.67 4.35
CA ASP A 863 7.26 -15.35 4.96
C ASP A 863 5.84 -14.81 4.67
N GLY A 864 5.73 -13.88 3.72
CA GLY A 864 4.52 -13.13 3.38
C GLY A 864 3.94 -13.40 1.98
N HIS A 865 4.54 -14.30 1.18
CA HIS A 865 4.02 -14.66 -0.15
C HIS A 865 4.13 -16.17 -0.48
N THR A 866 3.69 -16.54 -1.69
CA THR A 866 3.74 -17.93 -2.21
C THR A 866 4.09 -17.96 -3.69
N HIS A 867 4.78 -19.00 -4.14
CA HIS A 867 5.03 -19.30 -5.54
C HIS A 867 4.24 -20.55 -5.97
N PRO A 868 3.51 -20.54 -7.09
CA PRO A 868 2.85 -21.73 -7.60
C PRO A 868 3.86 -22.75 -8.12
N GLU A 869 3.72 -24.01 -7.71
CA GLU A 869 4.64 -25.10 -8.05
C GLU A 869 4.02 -26.11 -9.03
N SER A 870 2.73 -26.36 -8.90
CA SER A 870 2.04 -27.31 -9.78
C SER A 870 0.54 -27.08 -9.77
N THR A 871 -0.05 -27.06 -10.96
CA THR A 871 -1.50 -26.98 -11.16
C THR A 871 -1.99 -28.23 -11.87
N ALA A 872 -3.14 -28.77 -11.44
CA ALA A 872 -3.80 -29.89 -12.11
C ALA A 872 -5.32 -29.83 -11.89
N THR A 873 -6.04 -30.74 -12.54
CA THR A 873 -7.48 -30.91 -12.33
C THR A 873 -7.79 -32.24 -11.65
N GLY A 874 -8.92 -32.31 -10.94
CA GLY A 874 -9.36 -33.52 -10.24
C GLY A 874 -9.90 -33.25 -8.83
N CYS A 875 -10.83 -34.09 -8.37
CA CYS A 875 -11.33 -34.05 -7.00
C CYS A 875 -10.39 -34.70 -5.97
N THR A 876 -9.29 -35.35 -6.40
CA THR A 876 -8.35 -35.99 -5.49
C THR A 876 -6.93 -35.70 -5.92
N PHE A 877 -6.07 -35.46 -4.93
CA PHE A 877 -4.66 -35.20 -5.19
C PHE A 877 -3.80 -35.67 -4.03
N SER A 878 -2.56 -36.02 -4.36
CA SER A 878 -1.58 -36.45 -3.38
C SER A 878 -0.23 -35.85 -3.69
N PHE A 879 0.47 -35.44 -2.66
CA PHE A 879 1.82 -34.90 -2.79
C PHE A 879 2.64 -35.20 -1.54
N ASP A 880 3.95 -35.21 -1.73
CA ASP A 880 4.92 -35.34 -0.65
C ASP A 880 5.19 -33.96 -0.03
N THR A 881 5.17 -33.86 1.30
CA THR A 881 5.35 -32.61 2.03
C THR A 881 6.80 -32.19 2.20
N THR A 882 7.77 -32.94 1.67
CA THR A 882 9.17 -32.54 1.68
C THR A 882 9.32 -31.16 1.07
N LEU A 883 9.82 -30.22 1.86
CA LEU A 883 10.14 -28.89 1.40
C LEU A 883 11.42 -28.93 0.55
N PRO A 884 11.48 -28.22 -0.58
CA PRO A 884 12.72 -28.05 -1.33
C PRO A 884 13.76 -27.30 -0.49
N ASP A 885 15.05 -27.48 -0.84
CA ASP A 885 16.12 -26.71 -0.20
C ASP A 885 16.03 -25.24 -0.62
N HIS A 886 15.62 -24.39 0.33
CA HIS A 886 15.46 -22.95 0.14
C HIS A 886 16.64 -22.15 0.74
N GLY A 887 17.73 -22.82 1.09
CA GLY A 887 18.89 -22.21 1.76
C GLY A 887 18.71 -22.06 3.26
N ASN A 888 19.83 -22.16 3.99
CA ASN A 888 19.87 -22.05 5.44
C ASN A 888 19.51 -20.61 5.87
N LEU A 889 18.35 -20.46 6.53
CA LEU A 889 18.06 -19.64 7.73
C LEU A 889 16.73 -18.85 7.64
N ASP A 890 15.84 -19.12 8.60
CA ASP A 890 14.69 -18.34 9.10
C ASP A 890 13.45 -18.10 8.23
N ALA A 891 13.39 -18.54 6.96
CA ALA A 891 12.13 -18.50 6.20
C ALA A 891 11.12 -19.53 6.74
N ALA A 892 9.94 -19.08 7.19
CA ALA A 892 8.87 -19.96 7.66
C ALA A 892 8.20 -20.63 6.45
N LEU A 893 8.83 -21.66 5.88
CA LEU A 893 8.32 -22.39 4.72
C LEU A 893 7.03 -23.14 5.05
N PHE A 894 6.09 -23.14 4.11
CA PHE A 894 4.84 -23.88 4.19
C PHE A 894 4.35 -24.29 2.79
N TRP A 895 3.47 -25.28 2.73
CA TRP A 895 2.69 -25.54 1.53
C TRP A 895 1.37 -24.78 1.61
N ALA A 896 0.91 -24.23 0.50
CA ALA A 896 -0.43 -23.68 0.34
C ALA A 896 -1.12 -24.40 -0.81
N ILE A 897 -2.34 -24.90 -0.60
CA ILE A 897 -3.16 -25.52 -1.62
C ILE A 897 -4.36 -24.64 -1.86
N GLU A 898 -4.65 -24.34 -3.12
CA GLU A 898 -5.86 -23.68 -3.58
C GLU A 898 -6.65 -24.64 -4.46
N VAL A 899 -7.98 -24.65 -4.32
CA VAL A 899 -8.89 -25.37 -5.21
C VAL A 899 -9.99 -24.43 -5.68
N THR A 900 -10.35 -24.53 -6.95
CA THR A 900 -11.33 -23.65 -7.59
C THR A 900 -12.27 -24.43 -8.50
N TYR A 901 -13.50 -23.96 -8.62
CA TYR A 901 -14.49 -24.45 -9.58
C TYR A 901 -15.40 -23.29 -9.99
N THR A 902 -15.69 -23.17 -11.29
CA THR A 902 -16.64 -22.19 -11.82
C THR A 902 -17.89 -22.92 -12.27
N ASP A 903 -19.04 -22.50 -11.76
CA ASP A 903 -20.34 -23.08 -12.11
C ASP A 903 -20.73 -22.80 -13.57
N LYS A 904 -21.90 -23.29 -14.00
CA LYS A 904 -22.45 -23.05 -15.34
C LYS A 904 -23.32 -21.79 -15.44
N GLY A 905 -23.39 -20.97 -14.40
CA GLY A 905 -24.32 -19.87 -14.23
C GLY A 905 -25.72 -20.32 -13.80
N GLY A 906 -26.54 -19.33 -13.44
CA GLY A 906 -27.91 -19.58 -12.99
C GLY A 906 -28.86 -19.99 -14.12
N ALA A 907 -29.95 -20.67 -13.76
CA ALA A 907 -30.94 -21.17 -14.72
C ALA A 907 -31.68 -20.06 -15.51
N GLY A 908 -31.56 -18.79 -15.08
CA GLY A 908 -32.09 -17.60 -15.76
C GLY A 908 -31.11 -16.96 -16.75
N GLY A 909 -29.89 -17.49 -16.89
CA GLY A 909 -28.82 -16.91 -17.72
C GLY A 909 -27.91 -15.95 -16.97
N GLU A 910 -27.90 -16.04 -15.63
CA GLU A 910 -26.96 -15.33 -14.76
C GLU A 910 -25.52 -15.77 -15.06
N ALA A 911 -24.57 -14.87 -14.83
CA ALA A 911 -23.16 -15.14 -15.10
C ALA A 911 -22.64 -16.29 -14.20
N PRO A 912 -21.71 -17.10 -14.73
CA PRO A 912 -21.00 -18.08 -13.92
C PRO A 912 -20.30 -17.47 -12.72
N LEU A 913 -20.30 -18.18 -11.59
CA LEU A 913 -19.60 -17.80 -10.37
C LEU A 913 -18.52 -18.84 -10.03
N THR A 914 -17.37 -18.35 -9.55
CA THR A 914 -16.26 -19.21 -9.14
C THR A 914 -16.26 -19.36 -7.62
N GLY A 915 -16.36 -20.61 -7.16
CA GLY A 915 -16.09 -21.00 -5.79
C GLY A 915 -14.62 -21.36 -5.60
N ARG A 916 -14.07 -21.09 -4.40
CA ARG A 916 -12.69 -21.41 -4.04
C ARG A 916 -12.59 -21.99 -2.64
N ALA A 917 -11.55 -22.76 -2.37
CA ALA A 917 -11.12 -23.14 -1.03
C ALA A 917 -9.60 -23.26 -0.96
N GLY A 918 -9.01 -22.93 0.18
CA GLY A 918 -7.56 -23.02 0.35
C GLY A 918 -7.13 -23.49 1.73
N VAL A 919 -5.98 -24.16 1.81
CA VAL A 919 -5.35 -24.58 3.07
C VAL A 919 -3.85 -24.32 3.05
N ARG A 920 -3.35 -23.75 4.15
CA ARG A 920 -1.93 -23.71 4.51
C ARG A 920 -1.57 -24.96 5.31
N ILE A 921 -0.43 -25.55 4.99
CA ILE A 921 0.13 -26.75 5.62
C ILE A 921 1.55 -26.41 6.07
N ASN A 922 1.77 -26.41 7.38
CA ASN A 922 3.09 -26.18 7.96
C ASN A 922 3.89 -27.49 7.98
N VAL A 923 5.19 -27.42 7.74
CA VAL A 923 6.05 -28.62 7.71
C VAL A 923 7.06 -28.57 8.87
N GLU A 924 7.17 -29.66 9.62
CA GLU A 924 8.11 -29.87 10.75
C GLU A 924 9.35 -30.69 10.40
#